data_AF-A0A952UQ61-F1
#
_entry.id   AF-A0A952UQ61-F1
#
_cell.length_a   1.000
_cell.length_b   1.000
_cell.length_c   1.000
_cell.angle_alpha   90.00
_cell.angle_beta   90.00
_cell.angle_gamma   90.00
#
_symmetry.space_group_name_H-M   'P 1'
#
loop_
_entity.id
_entity.type
_entity.pdbx_description
1 polymer ?
#
loop_
_entity_poly.entity_id
_entity_poly.type
_entity_poly.pdbx_seq_one_letter_code
_entity_poly.pdbx_strand_id
1 'polypeptide(L)'
;MARAFTAALALLAVTWVSAASVLVYPLDSQEPLVGMALADEIAAQLAAGAVVLGPEVAAGAVPPVIVADGFVSLERLVGVRGMGGAAGADMLRTGTGVDVAATGALRLRDDGAWLELHVAFEGGSRTVELRADSGRLDRLVSLAANVIVKVVEEATGERIDIAAAPALPTRSLLQLASGPDSAYGGYVTALAYVAAGLLEDAAFELSELIGAPGVPARASEVREDVQAVLDTAAQPVESLSATRLARRALLGIVSPVLSEQATLAGFDAFGSASGLALADAWAGVIAASVNDRARSTSYLSSAAEALPYGKSLYAALLAARGDAAYTALLDEVVAEGRDAGSAALLGASVIANARADSGRERDALQHLRRSSPFLTYPLERLSYLAFDANEPQLAAEVLSVAVELEPDSDLYWTNLGWSYYLLGFLARSEEASLRALALDASQYIASYNIGLVRVSTGRLTHAMDAYYNATRRDPGIDDEAIIDLENARVLYPDQVAVEYALAYLYQADGRRSDARGAYERFLARAGDSAEADLTPFVELARAQLSALSAPLPALEVIGPVRVTLGIRGSEASPFHPGDPIYPSFELSTPGDSLPARVSVWAALVDGATDAEIVADEFVLELPPGAVAYVVDGLELLLPTDLPAGDYVLRFSAGANEEQSVAGETALTVAGVAQPLRGLMGRGLMMTALESGSPLYNSRMLQTPEALLDVLLRELAATADAAEQALPRIESGRFAGLSGGEAFLAATADDVDDFLDYLLRSGARDSRFVFVDAFAQWLLEGSR
;
A
#
# COMPACT_ATOMS: atom_id res chain seq x y z
N MET A 1 29.43 72.74 -16.50
CA MET A 1 29.25 72.62 -15.03
C MET A 1 28.50 71.32 -14.76
N ALA A 2 29.19 70.25 -14.36
CA ALA A 2 28.60 69.11 -13.64
C ALA A 2 29.73 68.14 -13.24
N ARG A 3 30.42 68.47 -12.14
CA ARG A 3 31.13 67.51 -11.30
C ARG A 3 30.26 67.34 -10.05
N ALA A 4 29.75 66.14 -9.81
CA ALA A 4 29.13 65.60 -8.58
C ALA A 4 28.31 64.38 -9.05
N PHE A 5 28.41 63.15 -8.56
CA PHE A 5 28.66 62.61 -7.23
C PHE A 5 29.28 61.21 -7.41
N THR A 6 30.48 60.97 -6.88
CA THR A 6 30.91 59.63 -6.50
C THR A 6 30.58 59.47 -5.03
N ALA A 7 29.48 58.79 -4.73
CA ALA A 7 29.11 58.41 -3.38
C ALA A 7 28.69 56.93 -3.36
N ALA A 8 29.45 56.16 -2.59
CA ALA A 8 29.18 54.89 -1.96
C ALA A 8 27.79 54.27 -2.18
N LEU A 9 27.76 53.11 -2.86
CA LEU A 9 26.89 52.00 -2.46
C LEU A 9 27.81 50.86 -2.01
N ALA A 10 28.06 50.81 -0.71
CA ALA A 10 28.43 49.57 -0.06
C ALA A 10 27.22 48.65 -0.19
N LEU A 11 27.37 47.55 -0.94
CA LEU A 11 26.48 46.41 -0.88
C LEU A 11 26.47 45.89 0.55
N LEU A 12 25.50 46.34 1.35
CA LEU A 12 25.01 45.57 2.49
C LEU A 12 24.25 44.38 1.89
N ALA A 13 24.99 43.34 1.52
CA ALA A 13 24.43 42.00 1.53
C ALA A 13 24.13 41.73 3.01
N VAL A 14 22.89 41.98 3.42
CA VAL A 14 22.34 41.38 4.62
C VAL A 14 22.30 39.89 4.30
N THR A 15 23.37 39.17 4.62
CA THR A 15 23.30 37.73 4.77
C THR A 15 22.35 37.52 5.94
N TRP A 16 21.09 37.19 5.63
CA TRP A 16 20.20 36.60 6.60
C TRP A 16 20.90 35.33 7.07
N VAL A 17 21.50 35.38 8.25
CA VAL A 17 21.95 34.16 8.92
C VAL A 17 20.67 33.47 9.32
N SER A 18 20.29 32.44 8.58
CA SER A 18 19.23 31.53 9.01
C SER A 18 19.68 30.92 10.33
N ALA A 19 18.82 30.97 11.35
CA ALA A 19 19.10 30.31 12.61
C ALA A 19 19.20 28.80 12.39
N ALA A 20 20.18 28.15 13.01
CA ALA A 20 20.31 26.69 12.95
C ALA A 20 18.97 25.97 13.21
N SER A 21 18.76 24.85 12.51
CA SER A 21 17.55 24.05 12.59
C SER A 21 17.84 22.68 13.21
N VAL A 22 17.00 22.28 14.16
CA VAL A 22 17.17 21.03 14.91
C VAL A 22 15.85 20.26 14.96
N LEU A 23 15.89 18.97 14.63
CA LEU A 23 14.78 18.05 14.87
C LEU A 23 15.10 17.15 16.06
N VAL A 24 14.17 17.03 17.01
CA VAL A 24 14.26 16.10 18.15
C VAL A 24 13.08 15.13 18.08
N TYR A 25 13.37 13.87 17.79
CA TYR A 25 12.37 12.81 17.65
C TYR A 25 12.07 12.14 19.00
N PRO A 26 10.85 11.60 19.23
CA PRO A 26 10.53 10.83 20.44
C PRO A 26 11.52 9.69 20.68
N LEU A 27 12.01 9.55 21.91
CA LEU A 27 13.01 8.51 22.23
C LEU A 27 12.35 7.14 22.45
N ASP A 28 12.91 6.09 21.85
CA ASP A 28 12.48 4.70 22.08
C ASP A 28 12.69 4.31 23.54
N SER A 29 11.64 3.93 24.25
CA SER A 29 11.66 3.68 25.69
C SER A 29 10.68 2.58 26.08
N GLN A 30 11.04 1.80 27.11
CA GLN A 30 10.13 0.84 27.75
C GLN A 30 8.89 1.52 28.35
N GLU A 31 9.04 2.78 28.75
CA GLU A 31 7.97 3.69 29.16
C GLU A 31 7.89 4.82 28.12
N PRO A 32 6.97 4.77 27.14
CA PRO A 32 6.91 5.73 26.03
C PRO A 32 6.76 7.18 26.47
N LEU A 33 5.94 7.45 27.49
CA LEU A 33 5.76 8.81 28.03
C LEU A 33 7.06 9.37 28.62
N VAL A 34 7.92 8.54 29.22
CA VAL A 34 9.22 9.01 29.72
C VAL A 34 10.15 9.37 28.57
N GLY A 35 10.14 8.59 27.49
CA GLY A 35 10.90 8.90 26.27
C GLY A 35 10.44 10.22 25.63
N MET A 36 9.12 10.42 25.54
CA MET A 36 8.51 11.65 25.06
C MET A 36 8.86 12.86 25.93
N ALA A 37 8.77 12.73 27.26
CA ALA A 37 9.11 13.78 28.21
C ALA A 37 10.58 14.19 28.12
N LEU A 38 11.49 13.22 28.03
CA LEU A 38 12.92 13.50 27.91
C LEU A 38 13.23 14.22 26.58
N ALA A 39 12.60 13.78 25.48
CA ALA A 39 12.72 14.42 24.17
C ALA A 39 12.22 15.87 24.18
N ASP A 40 11.05 16.12 24.79
CA ASP A 40 10.44 17.46 24.90
C ASP A 40 11.31 18.40 25.74
N GLU A 41 11.89 17.93 26.85
CA GLU A 41 12.82 18.76 27.63
C GLU A 41 14.15 19.02 26.91
N ILE A 42 14.63 18.09 26.08
CA ILE A 42 15.81 18.31 25.23
C ILE A 42 15.47 19.40 24.19
N ALA A 43 14.35 19.27 23.50
CA ALA A 43 13.88 20.25 22.52
C ALA A 43 13.70 21.64 23.15
N ALA A 44 13.12 21.71 24.36
CA ALA A 44 12.92 22.95 25.09
C ALA A 44 14.23 23.66 25.46
N GLN A 45 15.31 22.92 25.74
CA GLN A 45 16.63 23.50 26.00
C GLN A 45 17.26 24.16 24.76
N LEU A 46 16.88 23.70 23.56
CA LEU A 46 17.41 24.18 22.28
C LEU A 46 16.58 25.33 21.67
N ALA A 47 15.32 25.48 22.09
CA ALA A 47 14.35 26.39 21.49
C ALA A 47 14.72 27.89 21.55
N ALA A 48 15.68 28.28 22.40
CA ALA A 48 16.14 29.67 22.50
C ALA A 48 17.10 30.08 21.38
N GLY A 49 17.81 29.12 20.77
CA GLY A 49 18.89 29.38 19.81
C GLY A 49 18.70 28.73 18.44
N ALA A 50 17.63 27.96 18.22
CA ALA A 50 17.41 27.22 16.98
C ALA A 50 15.93 27.17 16.59
N VAL A 51 15.66 26.94 15.31
CA VAL A 51 14.34 26.48 14.83
C VAL A 51 14.21 25.00 15.20
N VAL A 52 13.32 24.68 16.13
CA VAL A 52 13.21 23.32 16.68
C VAL A 52 11.94 22.63 16.18
N LEU A 53 12.10 21.51 15.46
CA LEU A 53 11.02 20.56 15.21
C LEU A 53 10.99 19.56 16.38
N GLY A 54 10.10 19.82 17.33
CA GLY A 54 9.99 19.03 18.56
C GLY A 54 9.33 17.66 18.36
N PRO A 55 9.37 16.81 19.40
CA PRO A 55 8.86 15.44 19.33
C PRO A 55 7.36 15.37 19.04
N GLU A 56 6.60 16.44 19.29
CA GLU A 56 5.17 16.52 19.01
C GLU A 56 4.82 16.52 17.51
N VAL A 57 5.77 16.86 16.63
CA VAL A 57 5.56 16.88 15.17
C VAL A 57 6.62 16.11 14.38
N ALA A 58 7.70 15.64 15.03
CA ALA A 58 8.81 14.97 14.36
C ALA A 58 8.41 13.69 13.60
N ALA A 59 7.47 12.90 14.14
CA ALA A 59 6.94 11.67 13.49
C ALA A 59 6.05 11.93 12.25
N GLY A 60 5.72 13.18 11.99
CA GLY A 60 5.04 13.61 10.76
C GLY A 60 5.91 14.54 9.91
N ALA A 61 7.19 14.72 10.23
CA ALA A 61 7.99 15.75 9.60
C ALA A 61 8.49 15.35 8.20
N VAL A 62 8.76 14.07 7.93
CA VAL A 62 9.26 13.61 6.63
C VAL A 62 8.09 13.49 5.63
N PRO A 63 8.06 14.24 4.52
CA PRO A 63 7.03 14.10 3.51
C PRO A 63 6.95 12.68 2.93
N PRO A 64 5.75 12.11 2.67
CA PRO A 64 5.62 10.80 2.07
C PRO A 64 5.91 10.81 0.56
N VAL A 65 6.29 9.65 0.03
CA VAL A 65 6.50 9.45 -1.41
C VAL A 65 5.15 9.27 -2.12
N ILE A 66 4.95 9.98 -3.23
CA ILE A 66 3.74 9.91 -4.05
C ILE A 66 3.77 8.64 -4.92
N VAL A 67 2.70 7.84 -4.90
CA VAL A 67 2.50 6.69 -5.80
C VAL A 67 1.15 6.83 -6.52
N ALA A 68 0.90 6.00 -7.55
CA ALA A 68 -0.30 6.16 -8.40
C ALA A 68 -1.62 6.19 -7.60
N ASP A 69 -1.72 5.34 -6.58
CA ASP A 69 -2.94 5.15 -5.79
C ASP A 69 -2.84 5.71 -4.37
N GLY A 70 -1.87 6.61 -4.09
CA GLY A 70 -1.75 7.24 -2.78
C GLY A 70 -0.34 7.66 -2.39
N PHE A 71 0.01 7.42 -1.12
CA PHE A 71 1.24 7.91 -0.50
C PHE A 71 1.90 6.84 0.36
N VAL A 72 3.23 6.76 0.30
CA VAL A 72 4.03 5.83 1.11
C VAL A 72 4.85 6.63 2.12
N SER A 73 4.57 6.42 3.40
CA SER A 73 5.35 7.01 4.50
C SER A 73 6.65 6.25 4.70
N LEU A 74 7.79 6.94 4.65
CA LEU A 74 9.10 6.35 4.88
C LEU A 74 9.27 5.84 6.31
N GLU A 75 8.71 6.57 7.29
CA GLU A 75 8.73 6.17 8.69
C GLU A 75 8.02 4.84 8.93
N ARG A 76 6.92 4.58 8.23
CA ARG A 76 6.22 3.28 8.30
C ARG A 76 7.05 2.14 7.73
N LEU A 77 7.87 2.38 6.71
CA LEU A 77 8.77 1.39 6.12
C LEU A 77 9.97 1.09 7.03
N VAL A 78 10.50 2.10 7.72
CA VAL A 78 11.64 1.98 8.64
C VAL A 78 11.21 1.38 9.99
N GLY A 79 9.99 1.66 10.43
CA GLY A 79 9.45 1.23 11.72
C GLY A 79 10.05 1.96 12.91
N VAL A 80 9.35 1.91 14.06
CA VAL A 80 9.70 2.67 15.27
C VAL A 80 11.12 2.37 15.77
N ARG A 81 11.53 1.10 15.77
CA ARG A 81 12.88 0.69 16.19
C ARG A 81 13.97 1.24 15.27
N GLY A 82 13.72 1.24 13.95
CA GLY A 82 14.65 1.83 12.98
C GLY A 82 14.77 3.34 13.15
N MET A 83 13.66 4.02 13.45
CA MET A 83 13.61 5.47 13.71
C MET A 83 14.32 5.89 15.00
N GLY A 84 14.40 5.00 16.00
CA GLY A 84 15.15 5.22 17.24
C GLY A 84 16.68 5.10 17.09
N GLY A 85 17.18 4.64 15.95
CA GLY A 85 18.61 4.37 15.71
C GLY A 85 19.32 5.41 14.84
N ALA A 86 20.59 5.13 14.50
CA ALA A 86 21.39 5.98 13.63
C ALA A 86 20.80 6.17 12.22
N ALA A 87 20.18 5.11 11.66
CA ALA A 87 19.49 5.19 10.37
C ALA A 87 18.27 6.12 10.45
N GLY A 88 17.52 6.08 11.56
CA GLY A 88 16.43 7.01 11.85
C GLY A 88 16.88 8.46 11.92
N ALA A 89 17.97 8.73 12.63
CA ALA A 89 18.55 10.08 12.69
C ALA A 89 18.90 10.61 11.29
N ASP A 90 19.57 9.79 10.47
CA ASP A 90 19.93 10.15 9.09
C ASP A 90 18.68 10.35 8.21
N MET A 91 17.68 9.47 8.32
CA MET A 91 16.40 9.57 7.62
C MET A 91 15.68 10.88 7.95
N LEU A 92 15.58 11.22 9.24
CA LEU A 92 14.94 12.45 9.71
C LEU A 92 15.68 13.68 9.18
N ARG A 93 17.01 13.72 9.30
CA ARG A 93 17.81 14.85 8.80
C ARG A 93 17.68 14.99 7.29
N THR A 94 17.92 13.91 6.54
CA THR A 94 17.96 13.94 5.06
C THR A 94 16.58 14.08 4.43
N GLY A 95 15.52 13.63 5.12
CA GLY A 95 14.13 13.78 4.68
C GLY A 95 13.53 15.15 4.97
N THR A 96 14.02 15.84 6.00
CA THR A 96 13.54 17.19 6.37
C THR A 96 14.47 18.32 5.94
N GLY A 97 15.74 18.03 5.69
CA GLY A 97 16.74 19.05 5.36
C GLY A 97 17.15 19.94 6.54
N VAL A 98 16.82 19.56 7.78
CA VAL A 98 17.34 20.27 8.97
C VAL A 98 18.86 20.08 9.10
N ASP A 99 19.52 21.02 9.76
CA ASP A 99 20.97 20.96 9.97
C ASP A 99 21.34 19.74 10.83
N VAL A 100 20.58 19.52 11.90
CA VAL A 100 20.79 18.44 12.87
C VAL A 100 19.49 17.73 13.21
N ALA A 101 19.50 16.39 13.19
CA ALA A 101 18.39 15.58 13.71
C ALA A 101 18.89 14.64 14.81
N ALA A 102 18.12 14.53 15.89
CA ALA A 102 18.44 13.71 17.05
C ALA A 102 17.29 12.75 17.39
N THR A 103 17.66 11.51 17.69
CA THR A 103 16.78 10.42 18.17
C THR A 103 17.60 9.52 19.10
N GLY A 104 16.99 8.50 19.68
CA GLY A 104 17.73 7.59 20.55
C GLY A 104 16.88 6.57 21.28
N ALA A 105 17.56 5.68 21.98
CA ALA A 105 16.96 4.67 22.85
C ALA A 105 17.27 4.95 24.32
N LEU A 106 16.22 5.09 25.13
CA LEU A 106 16.28 5.19 26.57
C LEU A 106 16.02 3.81 27.20
N ARG A 107 16.92 3.40 28.10
CA ARG A 107 16.78 2.19 28.92
C ARG A 107 16.87 2.56 30.39
N LEU A 108 15.82 2.20 31.13
CA LEU A 108 15.74 2.44 32.57
C LEU A 108 16.05 1.12 33.30
N ARG A 109 16.93 1.17 34.31
CA ARG A 109 17.22 0.03 35.19
C ARG A 109 17.29 0.51 36.63
N ASP A 110 17.31 -0.43 37.58
CA ASP A 110 17.35 -0.11 39.01
C ASP A 110 18.54 0.78 39.40
N ASP A 111 19.70 0.58 38.74
CA ASP A 111 20.96 1.28 39.03
C ASP A 111 21.27 2.47 38.10
N GLY A 112 20.32 2.91 37.26
CA GLY A 112 20.54 4.06 36.41
C GLY A 112 19.55 4.25 35.25
N ALA A 113 19.85 5.27 34.45
CA ALA A 113 19.24 5.50 33.15
C ALA A 113 20.34 5.64 32.10
N TRP A 114 20.15 4.96 30.96
CA TRP A 114 21.07 4.97 29.82
C TRP A 114 20.32 5.51 28.61
N LEU A 115 20.88 6.53 27.97
CA LEU A 115 20.41 7.07 26.71
C LEU A 115 21.48 6.82 25.66
N GLU A 116 21.18 5.98 24.69
CA GLU A 116 21.94 5.90 23.45
C GLU A 116 21.38 6.98 22.51
N LEU A 117 22.11 8.09 22.38
CA LEU A 117 21.72 9.24 21.58
C LEU A 117 22.38 9.16 20.19
N HIS A 118 21.58 9.22 19.14
CA HIS A 118 22.03 9.31 17.76
C HIS A 118 21.73 10.71 17.21
N VAL A 119 22.76 11.37 16.69
CA VAL A 119 22.67 12.73 16.13
C VAL A 119 23.23 12.72 14.72
N ALA A 120 22.40 13.03 13.73
CA ALA A 120 22.80 13.15 12.32
C ALA A 120 22.96 14.62 11.93
N PHE A 121 23.94 14.89 11.08
CA PHE A 121 24.29 16.21 10.55
C PHE A 121 24.88 16.05 9.14
N GLU A 122 25.23 17.15 8.48
CA GLU A 122 25.72 17.06 7.10
C GLU A 122 27.05 16.30 7.02
N GLY A 123 27.10 15.27 6.17
CA GLY A 123 28.28 14.45 5.99
C GLY A 123 28.58 13.45 7.10
N GLY A 124 27.71 13.27 8.12
CA GLY A 124 27.93 12.24 9.12
C GLY A 124 26.91 12.14 10.25
N SER A 125 27.16 11.20 11.16
CA SER A 125 26.38 11.02 12.38
C SER A 125 27.29 10.74 13.57
N ARG A 126 26.76 10.98 14.77
CA ARG A 126 27.43 10.78 16.04
C ARG A 126 26.50 9.98 16.96
N THR A 127 27.02 8.89 17.51
CA THR A 127 26.33 8.10 18.53
C THR A 127 27.05 8.26 19.86
N VAL A 128 26.32 8.57 20.92
CA VAL A 128 26.86 8.77 22.27
C VAL A 128 25.99 8.04 23.29
N GLU A 129 26.62 7.24 24.14
CA GLU A 129 25.95 6.64 25.31
C GLU A 129 26.08 7.59 26.51
N LEU A 130 24.95 8.04 27.03
CA LEU A 130 24.85 8.94 28.18
C LEU A 130 24.25 8.19 29.37
N ARG A 131 24.81 8.40 30.56
CA ARG A 131 24.36 7.75 31.80
C ARG A 131 24.03 8.75 32.88
N ALA A 132 22.97 8.50 33.62
CA ALA A 132 22.67 9.16 34.89
C ALA A 132 22.14 8.17 35.93
N ASP A 133 22.09 8.60 37.19
CA ASP A 133 21.40 7.86 38.25
C ASP A 133 19.88 7.81 37.96
N SER A 134 19.18 6.77 38.40
CA SER A 134 17.75 6.53 38.08
C SER A 134 16.80 7.67 38.50
N GLY A 135 17.22 8.52 39.44
CA GLY A 135 16.48 9.72 39.86
C GLY A 135 16.91 11.03 39.18
N ARG A 136 17.83 10.99 38.21
CA ARG A 136 18.51 12.17 37.65
C ARG A 136 18.42 12.27 36.12
N LEU A 137 17.24 11.97 35.57
CA LEU A 137 16.98 12.14 34.13
C LEU A 137 17.21 13.58 33.64
N ASP A 138 17.08 14.59 34.52
CA ASP A 138 17.46 15.99 34.26
C ASP A 138 18.91 16.12 33.76
N ARG A 139 19.83 15.29 34.28
CA ARG A 139 21.21 15.27 33.82
C ARG A 139 21.33 14.71 32.41
N LEU A 140 20.54 13.69 32.05
CA LEU A 140 20.52 13.16 30.69
C LEU A 140 20.04 14.23 29.70
N VAL A 141 19.00 14.99 30.05
CA VAL A 141 18.52 16.12 29.23
C VAL A 141 19.64 17.10 28.96
N SER A 142 20.32 17.60 30.01
CA SER A 142 21.43 18.56 29.83
C SER A 142 22.61 17.97 29.08
N LEU A 143 22.98 16.70 29.31
CA LEU A 143 24.05 16.05 28.57
C LEU A 143 23.71 15.91 27.08
N ALA A 144 22.49 15.47 26.77
CA ALA A 144 22.02 15.31 25.39
C ALA A 144 21.94 16.66 24.66
N ALA A 145 21.35 17.69 25.28
CA ALA A 145 21.30 19.04 24.72
C ALA A 145 22.71 19.58 24.42
N ASN A 146 23.67 19.42 25.34
CA ASN A 146 25.05 19.83 25.11
C ASN A 146 25.72 19.09 23.94
N VAL A 147 25.45 17.78 23.79
CA VAL A 147 25.95 17.01 22.64
C VAL A 147 25.37 17.57 21.34
N ILE A 148 24.05 17.84 21.30
CA ILE A 148 23.38 18.39 20.12
C ILE A 148 23.92 19.79 19.79
N VAL A 149 24.04 20.69 20.76
CA VAL A 149 24.61 22.05 20.54
C VAL A 149 26.02 21.98 19.98
N LYS A 150 26.87 21.09 20.50
CA LYS A 150 28.21 20.91 19.98
C LYS A 150 28.20 20.40 18.53
N VAL A 151 27.27 19.51 18.18
CA VAL A 151 27.12 19.04 16.80
C VAL A 151 26.60 20.17 15.89
N VAL A 152 25.65 20.99 16.36
CA VAL A 152 25.21 22.20 15.63
C VAL A 152 26.38 23.13 15.37
N GLU A 153 27.15 23.49 16.41
CA GLU A 153 28.35 24.32 16.29
C GLU A 153 29.35 23.77 15.26
N GLU A 154 29.55 22.45 15.24
CA GLU A 154 30.46 21.78 14.30
C GLU A 154 29.90 21.74 12.87
N ALA A 155 28.59 21.58 12.71
CA ALA A 155 27.92 21.43 11.40
C ALA A 155 27.66 22.78 10.72
N THR A 156 27.20 23.79 11.47
CA THR A 156 26.78 25.09 10.91
C THR A 156 27.82 26.20 11.15
N GLY A 157 28.76 25.99 12.08
CA GLY A 157 29.65 27.05 12.57
C GLY A 157 28.97 28.06 13.49
N GLU A 158 27.67 27.88 13.78
CA GLU A 158 26.88 28.76 14.63
C GLU A 158 26.80 28.20 16.06
N ARG A 159 27.08 29.08 17.03
CA ARG A 159 26.93 28.75 18.44
C ARG A 159 25.53 29.13 18.90
N ILE A 160 24.75 28.12 19.28
CA ILE A 160 23.40 28.30 19.80
C ILE A 160 23.40 28.28 21.34
N ASP A 161 22.63 29.18 21.94
CA ASP A 161 22.47 29.25 23.38
C ASP A 161 21.53 28.15 23.89
N ILE A 162 21.88 27.54 25.03
CA ILE A 162 21.00 26.63 25.76
C ILE A 162 20.17 27.43 26.76
N ALA A 163 18.85 27.24 26.77
CA ALA A 163 17.99 27.80 27.80
C ALA A 163 18.42 27.28 29.19
N ALA A 164 18.27 28.10 30.23
CA ALA A 164 18.54 27.64 31.60
C ALA A 164 17.77 26.33 31.87
N ALA A 165 18.45 25.34 32.45
CA ALA A 165 17.88 24.01 32.69
C ALA A 165 16.46 24.14 33.27
N PRO A 166 15.48 23.37 32.77
CA PRO A 166 14.08 23.59 33.09
C PRO A 166 13.92 23.54 34.61
N ALA A 167 13.25 24.55 35.16
CA ALA A 167 12.89 24.61 36.58
C ALA A 167 11.76 23.60 36.86
N LEU A 168 12.01 22.32 36.59
CA LEU A 168 11.11 21.24 36.97
C LEU A 168 11.02 21.22 38.51
N PRO A 169 9.85 20.91 39.09
CA PRO A 169 9.72 20.77 40.54
C PRO A 169 10.76 19.77 41.06
N THR A 170 11.16 19.88 42.34
CA THR A 170 12.21 19.06 42.99
C THR A 170 12.04 17.51 42.89
N ARG A 171 10.98 17.00 42.25
CA ARG A 171 10.74 15.58 41.94
C ARG A 171 11.50 15.17 40.67
N SER A 172 11.86 13.89 40.59
CA SER A 172 12.49 13.33 39.38
C SER A 172 11.50 13.37 38.20
N LEU A 173 12.00 13.66 36.99
CA LEU A 173 11.23 13.64 35.74
C LEU A 173 10.55 12.28 35.51
N LEU A 174 11.18 11.19 35.96
CA LEU A 174 10.58 9.85 35.96
C LEU A 174 9.26 9.85 36.75
N GLN A 175 9.25 10.37 37.98
CA GLN A 175 8.03 10.42 38.81
C GLN A 175 6.94 11.31 38.23
N LEU A 176 7.32 12.31 37.43
CA LEU A 176 6.40 13.21 36.77
C LEU A 176 5.83 12.59 35.48
N ALA A 177 6.56 11.71 34.81
CA ALA A 177 6.15 11.08 33.55
C ALA A 177 5.52 9.68 33.72
N SER A 178 5.84 8.95 34.80
CA SER A 178 5.38 7.56 35.02
C SER A 178 3.92 7.41 35.47
N GLY A 179 3.11 8.47 35.43
CA GLY A 179 1.68 8.40 35.76
C GLY A 179 0.86 9.53 35.12
N PRO A 180 -0.21 9.22 34.37
CA PRO A 180 -1.10 10.23 33.78
C PRO A 180 -1.81 11.09 34.84
N ASP A 181 -1.92 10.58 36.07
CA ASP A 181 -2.55 11.28 37.20
C ASP A 181 -1.76 12.51 37.70
N SER A 182 -0.52 12.72 37.25
CA SER A 182 0.23 13.94 37.58
C SER A 182 0.05 15.00 36.49
N ALA A 183 0.02 16.29 36.85
CA ALA A 183 -0.21 17.35 35.88
C ALA A 183 0.84 17.39 34.74
N TYR A 184 2.11 17.08 35.04
CA TYR A 184 3.15 16.98 34.02
C TYR A 184 2.98 15.70 33.17
N GLY A 185 2.60 14.58 33.78
CA GLY A 185 2.29 13.34 33.06
C GLY A 185 1.10 13.51 32.10
N GLY A 186 0.07 14.25 32.50
CA GLY A 186 -1.02 14.68 31.62
C GLY A 186 -0.53 15.55 30.46
N TYR A 187 0.39 16.49 30.71
CA TYR A 187 0.96 17.33 29.65
C TYR A 187 1.71 16.50 28.61
N VAL A 188 2.53 15.56 29.07
CA VAL A 188 3.28 14.65 28.18
C VAL A 188 2.35 13.71 27.43
N THR A 189 1.28 13.24 28.07
CA THR A 189 0.19 12.48 27.41
C THR A 189 -0.44 13.31 26.30
N ALA A 190 -0.72 14.59 26.55
CA ALA A 190 -1.26 15.47 25.52
C ALA A 190 -0.28 15.67 24.35
N LEU A 191 1.03 15.79 24.60
CA LEU A 191 2.02 15.80 23.51
C LEU A 191 2.03 14.50 22.71
N ALA A 192 1.86 13.35 23.37
CA ALA A 192 1.75 12.06 22.68
C ALA A 192 0.47 12.00 21.82
N TYR A 193 -0.65 12.57 22.28
CA TYR A 193 -1.86 12.73 21.46
C TYR A 193 -1.61 13.63 20.25
N VAL A 194 -0.89 14.74 20.41
CA VAL A 194 -0.49 15.61 19.28
C VAL A 194 0.33 14.81 18.25
N ALA A 195 1.37 14.08 18.70
CA ALA A 195 2.20 13.27 17.81
C ALA A 195 1.43 12.14 17.11
N ALA A 196 0.35 11.64 17.73
CA ALA A 196 -0.55 10.64 17.16
C ALA A 196 -1.65 11.23 16.26
N GLY A 197 -1.73 12.55 16.10
CA GLY A 197 -2.80 13.23 15.35
C GLY A 197 -4.14 13.32 16.08
N LEU A 198 -4.20 12.98 17.37
CA LEU A 198 -5.40 13.09 18.22
C LEU A 198 -5.54 14.52 18.77
N LEU A 199 -5.75 15.47 17.85
CA LEU A 199 -5.68 16.91 18.15
C LEU A 199 -6.80 17.39 19.10
N GLU A 200 -8.01 16.85 18.99
CA GLU A 200 -9.12 17.22 19.87
C GLU A 200 -8.88 16.77 21.31
N ASP A 201 -8.41 15.53 21.50
CA ASP A 201 -8.04 14.98 22.80
C ASP A 201 -6.88 15.77 23.42
N ALA A 202 -5.86 16.10 22.62
CA ALA A 202 -4.76 16.94 23.04
C ALA A 202 -5.22 18.35 23.50
N ALA A 203 -6.11 18.99 22.74
CA ALA A 203 -6.63 20.31 23.06
C ALA A 203 -7.43 20.32 24.36
N PHE A 204 -8.24 19.28 24.58
CA PHE A 204 -9.01 19.08 25.81
C PHE A 204 -8.07 18.93 27.02
N GLU A 205 -7.14 17.98 26.97
CA GLU A 205 -6.19 17.73 28.06
C GLU A 205 -5.34 18.96 28.39
N LEU A 206 -4.79 19.65 27.37
CA LEU A 206 -4.00 20.86 27.59
C LEU A 206 -4.82 21.98 28.26
N SER A 207 -6.11 22.09 27.96
CA SER A 207 -6.98 23.14 28.53
C SER A 207 -7.19 22.95 30.03
N GLU A 208 -7.27 21.71 30.51
CA GLU A 208 -7.42 21.39 31.93
C GLU A 208 -6.10 21.56 32.72
N LEU A 209 -4.96 21.40 32.04
CA LEU A 209 -3.64 21.36 32.68
C LEU A 209 -2.93 22.72 32.76
N ILE A 210 -3.24 23.67 31.89
CA ILE A 210 -2.56 24.97 31.87
C ILE A 210 -2.71 25.70 33.22
N GLY A 211 -1.58 26.10 33.78
CA GLY A 211 -1.51 26.76 35.09
C GLY A 211 -1.44 25.81 36.28
N ALA A 212 -1.57 24.49 36.07
CA ALA A 212 -1.36 23.50 37.12
C ALA A 212 0.13 23.43 37.54
N PRO A 213 0.43 23.15 38.83
CA PRO A 213 1.79 23.04 39.30
C PRO A 213 2.60 21.95 38.56
N GLY A 214 3.74 22.33 38.00
CA GLY A 214 4.63 21.42 37.28
C GLY A 214 4.40 21.34 35.78
N VAL A 215 3.33 21.94 35.24
CA VAL A 215 3.11 22.07 33.79
C VAL A 215 3.97 23.22 33.25
N PRO A 216 4.75 23.02 32.18
CA PRO A 216 5.64 24.05 31.66
C PRO A 216 4.85 25.14 30.90
N ALA A 217 5.37 26.38 30.90
CA ALA A 217 4.71 27.51 30.26
C ALA A 217 4.45 27.32 28.74
N ARG A 218 5.30 26.52 28.08
CA ARG A 218 5.17 26.15 26.67
C ARG A 218 3.90 25.34 26.36
N ALA A 219 3.25 24.73 27.36
CA ALA A 219 1.97 24.03 27.17
C ALA A 219 0.89 24.95 26.60
N SER A 220 0.89 26.23 27.00
CA SER A 220 -0.03 27.24 26.45
C SER A 220 0.17 27.47 24.95
N GLU A 221 1.43 27.49 24.48
CA GLU A 221 1.75 27.69 23.07
C GLU A 221 1.35 26.47 22.22
N VAL A 222 1.59 25.26 22.72
CA VAL A 222 1.16 24.02 22.04
C VAL A 222 -0.36 24.01 21.92
N ARG A 223 -1.09 24.31 22.99
CA ARG A 223 -2.56 24.37 22.96
C ARG A 223 -3.07 25.42 21.97
N GLU A 224 -2.47 26.61 21.96
CA GLU A 224 -2.82 27.66 21.01
C GLU A 224 -2.62 27.22 19.56
N ASP A 225 -1.53 26.49 19.28
CA ASP A 225 -1.22 26.02 17.94
C ASP A 225 -2.16 24.88 17.50
N VAL A 226 -2.47 23.94 18.39
CA VAL A 226 -3.46 22.88 18.16
C VAL A 226 -4.85 23.49 17.92
N GLN A 227 -5.29 24.42 18.77
CA GLN A 227 -6.59 25.07 18.61
C GLN A 227 -6.67 25.87 17.30
N ALA A 228 -5.60 26.57 16.91
CA ALA A 228 -5.57 27.31 15.65
C ALA A 228 -5.75 26.40 14.43
N VAL A 229 -5.23 25.16 14.48
CA VAL A 229 -5.43 24.15 13.43
C VAL A 229 -6.85 23.60 13.42
N LEU A 230 -7.42 23.32 14.61
CA LEU A 230 -8.80 22.85 14.75
C LEU A 230 -9.84 23.90 14.31
N ASP A 231 -9.55 25.18 14.49
CA ASP A 231 -10.50 26.26 14.22
C ASP A 231 -10.76 26.52 12.71
N THR A 232 -10.04 25.89 11.79
CA THR A 232 -10.11 25.96 10.30
C THR A 232 -10.05 27.35 9.64
N ALA A 233 -10.37 28.43 10.37
CA ALA A 233 -10.29 29.81 9.96
C ALA A 233 -8.83 30.28 9.92
N ALA A 234 -8.49 31.13 8.95
CA ALA A 234 -7.16 31.71 8.83
C ALA A 234 -6.80 32.53 10.10
N GLN A 235 -5.87 32.00 10.90
CA GLN A 235 -5.33 32.65 12.08
C GLN A 235 -4.07 33.47 11.70
N PRO A 236 -3.79 34.61 12.35
CA PRO A 236 -2.60 35.40 12.05
C PRO A 236 -1.31 34.60 12.27
N VAL A 237 -0.41 34.63 11.29
CA VAL A 237 0.89 33.92 11.32
C VAL A 237 2.09 34.86 11.48
N GLU A 238 1.89 36.18 11.31
CA GLU A 238 2.99 37.16 11.18
C GLU A 238 3.78 37.39 12.48
N SER A 239 3.23 37.00 13.63
CA SER A 239 3.86 37.15 14.95
C SER A 239 4.47 35.86 15.51
N LEU A 240 4.38 34.75 14.78
CA LEU A 240 4.84 33.44 15.24
C LEU A 240 6.32 33.23 14.94
N SER A 241 7.02 32.52 15.82
CA SER A 241 8.38 32.03 15.54
C SER A 241 8.33 30.95 14.46
N ALA A 242 9.46 30.74 13.76
CA ALA A 242 9.59 29.66 12.77
C ALA A 242 9.22 28.29 13.36
N THR A 243 9.59 28.01 14.63
CA THR A 243 9.19 26.79 15.36
C THR A 243 7.68 26.64 15.46
N ARG A 244 6.95 27.70 15.84
CA ARG A 244 5.48 27.66 15.95
C ARG A 244 4.81 27.55 14.58
N LEU A 245 5.37 28.21 13.56
CA LEU A 245 4.91 28.09 12.17
C LEU A 245 5.04 26.65 11.67
N ALA A 246 6.21 26.03 11.88
CA ALA A 246 6.45 24.63 11.54
C ALA A 246 5.46 23.69 12.23
N ARG A 247 5.27 23.87 13.55
CA ARG A 247 4.32 23.08 14.33
C ARG A 247 2.90 23.21 13.76
N ARG A 248 2.40 24.43 13.54
CA ARG A 248 1.05 24.62 12.98
C ARG A 248 0.89 24.00 11.59
N ALA A 249 1.88 24.16 10.71
CA ALA A 249 1.85 23.60 9.37
C ALA A 249 1.82 22.07 9.38
N LEU A 250 2.70 21.45 10.19
CA LEU A 250 2.75 19.98 10.33
C LEU A 250 1.49 19.42 11.01
N LEU A 251 0.95 20.10 12.01
CA LEU A 251 -0.33 19.71 12.63
C LEU A 251 -1.52 19.84 11.67
N GLY A 252 -1.48 20.80 10.75
CA GLY A 252 -2.48 20.93 9.69
C GLY A 252 -2.63 19.66 8.85
N ILE A 253 -1.53 18.95 8.58
CA ILE A 253 -1.53 17.70 7.79
C ILE A 253 -2.31 16.59 8.49
N VAL A 254 -2.18 16.48 9.81
CA VAL A 254 -2.83 15.42 10.61
C VAL A 254 -4.18 15.85 11.19
N SER A 255 -4.68 17.03 10.81
CA SER A 255 -5.99 17.52 11.25
C SER A 255 -7.13 16.65 10.73
N PRO A 256 -8.15 16.33 11.54
CA PRO A 256 -9.35 15.60 11.10
C PRO A 256 -10.10 16.34 9.98
N VAL A 257 -10.02 17.67 9.97
CA VAL A 257 -10.59 18.55 8.94
C VAL A 257 -9.45 19.35 8.33
N LEU A 258 -8.85 18.80 7.27
CA LEU A 258 -7.76 19.45 6.55
C LEU A 258 -8.25 20.72 5.86
N SER A 259 -7.76 21.89 6.29
CA SER A 259 -7.88 23.14 5.55
C SER A 259 -6.66 23.31 4.66
N GLU A 260 -6.75 22.89 3.40
CA GLU A 260 -5.63 22.90 2.45
C GLU A 260 -5.04 24.31 2.31
N GLN A 261 -5.88 25.32 2.10
CA GLN A 261 -5.45 26.70 1.92
C GLN A 261 -4.69 27.22 3.16
N ALA A 262 -5.19 26.94 4.36
CA ALA A 262 -4.55 27.36 5.60
C ALA A 262 -3.23 26.61 5.85
N THR A 263 -3.20 25.31 5.54
CA THR A 263 -2.02 24.46 5.71
C THR A 263 -0.91 24.87 4.74
N LEU A 264 -1.24 25.11 3.47
CA LEU A 264 -0.28 25.60 2.47
C LEU A 264 0.24 27.00 2.82
N ALA A 265 -0.64 27.92 3.23
CA ALA A 265 -0.20 29.23 3.71
C ALA A 265 0.70 29.13 4.96
N GLY A 266 0.44 28.14 5.82
CA GLY A 266 1.30 27.81 6.96
C GLY A 266 2.69 27.36 6.53
N PHE A 267 2.78 26.48 5.54
CA PHE A 267 4.07 26.05 4.96
C PHE A 267 4.79 27.20 4.24
N ASP A 268 4.11 28.04 3.47
CA ASP A 268 4.70 29.22 2.84
C ASP A 268 5.30 30.18 3.88
N ALA A 269 4.57 30.42 4.98
CA ALA A 269 5.04 31.26 6.08
C ALA A 269 6.22 30.62 6.82
N PHE A 270 6.18 29.32 7.07
CA PHE A 270 7.28 28.57 7.67
C PHE A 270 8.54 28.59 6.80
N GLY A 271 8.42 28.34 5.49
CA GLY A 271 9.52 28.39 4.53
C GLY A 271 10.15 29.78 4.47
N SER A 272 9.32 30.83 4.43
CA SER A 272 9.79 32.22 4.46
C SER A 272 10.53 32.58 5.75
N ALA A 273 10.13 32.02 6.89
CA ALA A 273 10.72 32.32 8.19
C ALA A 273 11.97 31.49 8.51
N SER A 274 12.09 30.27 7.96
CA SER A 274 13.17 29.32 8.29
C SER A 274 14.18 29.12 7.16
N GLY A 275 13.78 29.32 5.91
CA GLY A 275 14.57 28.95 4.73
C GLY A 275 14.66 27.45 4.47
N LEU A 276 13.91 26.61 5.19
CA LEU A 276 13.97 25.16 5.05
C LEU A 276 13.18 24.69 3.83
N ALA A 277 13.83 23.90 2.97
CA ALA A 277 13.21 23.25 1.80
C ALA A 277 12.07 22.28 2.17
N LEU A 278 11.99 21.87 3.44
CA LEU A 278 10.87 21.11 3.99
C LEU A 278 9.50 21.74 3.67
N ALA A 279 9.43 23.07 3.69
CA ALA A 279 8.20 23.80 3.43
C ALA A 279 7.68 23.52 2.01
N ASP A 280 8.55 23.69 1.01
CA ASP A 280 8.23 23.40 -0.39
C ASP A 280 7.93 21.92 -0.60
N ALA A 281 8.69 21.03 0.04
CA ALA A 281 8.46 19.59 -0.07
C ALA A 281 7.05 19.19 0.39
N TRP A 282 6.61 19.66 1.57
CA TRP A 282 5.25 19.41 2.07
C TRP A 282 4.18 20.13 1.24
N ALA A 283 4.39 21.40 0.89
CA ALA A 283 3.44 22.16 0.07
C ALA A 283 3.21 21.47 -1.27
N GLY A 284 4.26 20.91 -1.86
CA GLY A 284 4.19 20.14 -3.11
C GLY A 284 3.43 18.82 -2.99
N VAL A 285 3.60 18.09 -1.89
CA VAL A 285 2.86 16.85 -1.58
C VAL A 285 1.38 17.13 -1.31
N ILE A 286 1.06 18.18 -0.54
CA ILE A 286 -0.33 18.57 -0.26
C ILE A 286 -1.04 19.03 -1.55
N ALA A 287 -0.36 19.84 -2.37
CA ALA A 287 -0.91 20.22 -3.67
C ALA A 287 -1.15 18.98 -4.57
N ALA A 288 -0.30 17.95 -4.48
CA ALA A 288 -0.52 16.70 -5.20
C ALA A 288 -1.76 15.93 -4.71
N SER A 289 -2.02 15.90 -3.40
CA SER A 289 -3.16 15.14 -2.84
C SER A 289 -4.52 15.69 -3.26
N VAL A 290 -4.59 16.97 -3.64
CA VAL A 290 -5.78 17.62 -4.18
C VAL A 290 -5.76 17.77 -5.70
N ASN A 291 -4.79 17.12 -6.37
CA ASN A 291 -4.60 17.18 -7.83
C ASN A 291 -4.34 18.60 -8.38
N ASP A 292 -3.79 19.52 -7.58
CA ASP A 292 -3.28 20.81 -8.06
C ASP A 292 -1.91 20.64 -8.70
N ARG A 293 -1.95 20.43 -10.02
CA ARG A 293 -0.75 20.05 -10.77
C ARG A 293 0.27 21.16 -10.86
N ALA A 294 -0.17 22.40 -11.00
CA ALA A 294 0.73 23.54 -11.22
C ALA A 294 1.50 23.86 -9.93
N ARG A 295 0.79 23.99 -8.80
CA ARG A 295 1.43 24.24 -7.50
C ARG A 295 2.33 23.09 -7.10
N SER A 296 1.85 21.84 -7.21
CA SER A 296 2.64 20.67 -6.85
C SER A 296 3.96 20.59 -7.64
N THR A 297 3.90 20.83 -8.95
CA THR A 297 5.10 20.82 -9.81
C THR A 297 6.07 21.92 -9.40
N SER A 298 5.58 23.15 -9.18
CA SER A 298 6.42 24.30 -8.81
C SER A 298 7.14 24.09 -7.47
N TYR A 299 6.41 23.62 -6.46
CA TYR A 299 6.98 23.38 -5.13
C TYR A 299 7.97 22.21 -5.14
N LEU A 300 7.62 21.07 -5.76
CA LEU A 300 8.52 19.91 -5.77
C LEU A 300 9.75 20.12 -6.65
N SER A 301 9.66 20.91 -7.73
CA SER A 301 10.86 21.29 -8.49
C SER A 301 11.79 22.21 -7.66
N SER A 302 11.23 23.14 -6.88
CA SER A 302 12.00 23.98 -5.95
C SER A 302 12.70 23.14 -4.88
N ALA A 303 11.95 22.21 -4.26
CA ALA A 303 12.49 21.29 -3.28
C ALA A 303 13.61 20.40 -3.87
N ALA A 304 13.49 19.97 -5.13
CA ALA A 304 14.50 19.16 -5.82
C ALA A 304 15.83 19.90 -6.07
N GLU A 305 15.80 21.22 -6.21
CA GLU A 305 17.01 22.04 -6.33
C GLU A 305 17.73 22.22 -4.99
N ALA A 306 16.99 22.16 -3.87
CA ALA A 306 17.52 22.47 -2.54
C ALA A 306 17.85 21.24 -1.68
N LEU A 307 17.21 20.09 -1.92
CA LEU A 307 17.31 18.90 -1.09
C LEU A 307 17.33 17.62 -1.95
N PRO A 308 18.28 16.68 -1.75
CA PRO A 308 18.28 15.40 -2.48
C PRO A 308 16.96 14.61 -2.34
N TYR A 309 16.34 14.61 -1.16
CA TYR A 309 15.02 13.98 -0.99
C TYR A 309 13.92 14.69 -1.80
N GLY A 310 14.04 16.00 -2.02
CA GLY A 310 13.19 16.75 -2.94
C GLY A 310 13.25 16.22 -4.37
N LYS A 311 14.42 15.75 -4.84
CA LYS A 311 14.54 15.08 -6.15
C LYS A 311 13.72 13.80 -6.20
N SER A 312 13.77 12.99 -5.13
CA SER A 312 12.94 11.78 -5.02
C SER A 312 11.45 12.13 -5.00
N LEU A 313 11.02 13.14 -4.26
CA LEU A 313 9.60 13.57 -4.24
C LEU A 313 9.14 14.08 -5.61
N TYR A 314 9.97 14.86 -6.31
CA TYR A 314 9.64 15.34 -7.64
C TYR A 314 9.61 14.20 -8.66
N ALA A 315 10.56 13.26 -8.58
CA ALA A 315 10.54 12.03 -9.37
C ALA A 315 9.27 11.21 -9.09
N ALA A 316 8.83 11.12 -7.82
CA ALA A 316 7.62 10.42 -7.44
C ALA A 316 6.37 11.03 -8.11
N LEU A 317 6.26 12.36 -8.12
CA LEU A 317 5.19 13.09 -8.81
C LEU A 317 5.17 12.79 -10.31
N LEU A 318 6.32 12.87 -10.97
CA LEU A 318 6.46 12.60 -12.40
C LEU A 318 6.13 11.14 -12.71
N ALA A 319 6.66 10.21 -11.91
CA ALA A 319 6.39 8.79 -12.04
C ALA A 319 4.89 8.52 -11.92
N ALA A 320 4.22 9.01 -10.86
CA ALA A 320 2.77 8.88 -10.64
C ALA A 320 1.94 9.32 -11.86
N ARG A 321 2.43 10.29 -12.63
CA ARG A 321 1.79 10.82 -13.85
C ARG A 321 2.21 10.12 -15.15
N GLY A 322 3.07 9.11 -15.08
CA GLY A 322 3.61 8.40 -16.24
C GLY A 322 4.65 9.19 -17.05
N ASP A 323 5.21 10.26 -16.49
CA ASP A 323 6.23 11.08 -17.17
C ASP A 323 7.62 10.47 -16.97
N ALA A 324 8.21 9.94 -18.05
CA ALA A 324 9.50 9.26 -18.05
C ALA A 324 10.69 10.10 -17.53
N ALA A 325 10.56 11.43 -17.44
CA ALA A 325 11.59 12.31 -16.87
C ALA A 325 11.96 11.96 -15.42
N TYR A 326 11.10 11.23 -14.68
CA TYR A 326 11.40 10.76 -13.32
C TYR A 326 12.70 9.95 -13.26
N THR A 327 13.01 9.17 -14.31
CA THR A 327 14.18 8.28 -14.34
C THR A 327 15.50 9.05 -14.25
N ALA A 328 15.60 10.22 -14.87
CA ALA A 328 16.79 11.06 -14.80
C ALA A 328 17.05 11.57 -13.38
N LEU A 329 15.99 11.96 -12.65
CA LEU A 329 16.11 12.38 -11.24
C LEU A 329 16.53 11.21 -10.34
N LEU A 330 16.00 10.00 -10.58
CA LEU A 330 16.44 8.81 -9.83
C LEU A 330 17.91 8.48 -10.12
N ASP A 331 18.35 8.61 -11.37
CA ASP A 331 19.74 8.37 -11.76
C ASP A 331 20.69 9.38 -11.10
N GLU A 332 20.27 10.64 -10.93
CA GLU A 332 21.02 11.63 -10.15
C GLU A 332 21.15 11.24 -8.67
N VAL A 333 20.04 10.85 -8.03
CA VAL A 333 20.03 10.41 -6.62
C VAL A 333 20.96 9.19 -6.42
N VAL A 334 20.91 8.21 -7.34
CA VAL A 334 21.79 7.04 -7.30
C VAL A 334 23.25 7.43 -7.53
N ALA A 335 23.54 8.34 -8.46
CA ALA A 335 24.89 8.81 -8.76
C ALA A 335 25.54 9.57 -7.59
N GLU A 336 24.76 10.33 -6.83
CA GLU A 336 25.19 10.97 -5.57
C GLU A 336 25.50 9.94 -4.47
N GLY A 337 24.89 8.76 -4.54
CA GLY A 337 25.19 7.64 -3.66
C GLY A 337 24.95 7.99 -2.19
N ARG A 338 25.99 7.90 -1.36
CA ARG A 338 25.85 8.17 0.10
C ARG A 338 25.51 9.63 0.39
N ASP A 339 25.92 10.56 -0.48
CA ASP A 339 25.72 11.99 -0.26
C ASP A 339 24.27 12.42 -0.49
N ALA A 340 23.47 11.61 -1.22
CA ALA A 340 22.04 11.82 -1.37
C ALA A 340 21.27 11.65 -0.04
N GLY A 341 21.84 10.93 0.93
CA GLY A 341 21.20 10.64 2.22
C GLY A 341 20.16 9.53 2.17
N SER A 342 19.83 8.96 3.34
CA SER A 342 18.97 7.78 3.40
C SER A 342 17.53 8.03 2.93
N ALA A 343 16.97 9.23 3.13
CA ALA A 343 15.61 9.54 2.68
C ALA A 343 15.49 9.56 1.15
N ALA A 344 16.45 10.18 0.45
CA ALA A 344 16.48 10.22 -1.01
C ALA A 344 16.59 8.82 -1.61
N LEU A 345 17.54 8.02 -1.10
CA LEU A 345 17.76 6.65 -1.57
C LEU A 345 16.58 5.72 -1.26
N LEU A 346 15.99 5.82 -0.07
CA LEU A 346 14.78 5.06 0.27
C LEU A 346 13.61 5.47 -0.64
N GLY A 347 13.39 6.77 -0.82
CA GLY A 347 12.37 7.28 -1.74
C GLY A 347 12.57 6.79 -3.18
N ALA A 348 13.80 6.83 -3.68
CA ALA A 348 14.15 6.31 -5.00
C ALA A 348 13.84 4.82 -5.13
N SER A 349 14.14 4.02 -4.09
CA SER A 349 13.81 2.59 -4.09
C SER A 349 12.31 2.33 -4.12
N VAL A 350 11.50 3.12 -3.37
CA VAL A 350 10.04 3.00 -3.35
C VAL A 350 9.46 3.34 -4.73
N ILE A 351 9.94 4.41 -5.37
CA ILE A 351 9.47 4.82 -6.70
C ILE A 351 9.83 3.77 -7.75
N ALA A 352 11.07 3.27 -7.73
CA ALA A 352 11.52 2.24 -8.65
C ALA A 352 10.72 0.93 -8.46
N ASN A 353 10.45 0.54 -7.21
CA ASN A 353 9.62 -0.62 -6.91
C ASN A 353 8.19 -0.46 -7.45
N ALA A 354 7.54 0.69 -7.18
CA ALA A 354 6.20 1.00 -7.67
C ALA A 354 6.10 1.04 -9.20
N ARG A 355 7.23 1.17 -9.90
CA ARG A 355 7.35 1.17 -11.36
C ARG A 355 7.90 -0.13 -11.94
N ALA A 356 8.12 -1.14 -11.09
CA ALA A 356 8.77 -2.40 -11.46
C ALA A 356 10.14 -2.21 -12.15
N ASP A 357 10.89 -1.18 -11.77
CA ASP A 357 12.26 -0.94 -12.23
C ASP A 357 13.26 -1.56 -11.25
N SER A 358 13.44 -2.89 -11.36
CA SER A 358 14.33 -3.66 -10.49
C SER A 358 15.81 -3.25 -10.60
N GLY A 359 16.21 -2.57 -11.68
CA GLY A 359 17.57 -2.06 -11.86
C GLY A 359 17.84 -0.89 -10.93
N ARG A 360 17.04 0.18 -11.05
CA ARG A 360 17.15 1.36 -10.19
C ARG A 360 16.83 1.07 -8.73
N GLU A 361 15.86 0.19 -8.47
CA GLU A 361 15.58 -0.26 -7.11
C GLU A 361 16.82 -0.89 -6.49
N ARG A 362 17.47 -1.84 -7.19
CA ARG A 362 18.70 -2.49 -6.72
C ARG A 362 19.81 -1.48 -6.46
N ASP A 363 20.07 -0.54 -7.37
CA ASP A 363 21.14 0.44 -7.20
C ASP A 363 20.90 1.35 -5.98
N ALA A 364 19.70 1.89 -5.83
CA ALA A 364 19.34 2.73 -4.68
C ALA A 364 19.49 1.96 -3.36
N LEU A 365 19.02 0.71 -3.29
CA LEU A 365 19.13 -0.13 -2.09
C LEU A 365 20.58 -0.51 -1.77
N GLN A 366 21.44 -0.70 -2.77
CA GLN A 366 22.88 -0.96 -2.55
C GLN A 366 23.58 0.24 -1.91
N HIS A 367 23.23 1.46 -2.33
CA HIS A 367 23.72 2.67 -1.70
C HIS A 367 23.14 2.84 -0.29
N LEU A 368 21.83 2.60 -0.11
CA LEU A 368 21.16 2.72 1.18
C LEU A 368 21.70 1.75 2.22
N ARG A 369 21.93 0.48 1.85
CA ARG A 369 22.57 -0.53 2.73
C ARG A 369 23.96 -0.08 3.18
N ARG A 370 24.69 0.65 2.32
CA ARG A 370 26.04 1.14 2.64
C ARG A 370 26.03 2.38 3.53
N SER A 371 25.04 3.28 3.39
CA SER A 371 24.91 4.47 4.26
C SER A 371 24.27 4.14 5.60
N SER A 372 23.30 3.20 5.59
CA SER A 372 22.51 2.78 6.74
C SER A 372 22.60 1.26 6.94
N PRO A 373 23.77 0.73 7.40
CA PRO A 373 24.02 -0.72 7.48
C PRO A 373 23.19 -1.47 8.53
N PHE A 374 22.53 -0.74 9.43
CA PHE A 374 21.65 -1.30 10.46
C PHE A 374 20.16 -1.20 10.09
N LEU A 375 19.84 -0.67 8.90
CA LEU A 375 18.47 -0.65 8.39
C LEU A 375 18.19 -1.98 7.67
N THR A 376 17.17 -2.71 8.13
CA THR A 376 16.79 -4.03 7.60
C THR A 376 16.03 -3.95 6.28
N TYR A 377 15.24 -2.91 6.05
CA TYR A 377 14.49 -2.68 4.81
C TYR A 377 15.29 -2.94 3.52
N PRO A 378 16.49 -2.37 3.30
CA PRO A 378 17.24 -2.65 2.08
C PRO A 378 17.76 -4.08 1.98
N LEU A 379 18.01 -4.77 3.10
CA LEU A 379 18.40 -6.19 3.09
C LEU A 379 17.24 -7.06 2.64
N GLU A 380 16.05 -6.81 3.18
CA GLU A 380 14.82 -7.50 2.81
C GLU A 380 14.51 -7.30 1.32
N ARG A 381 14.44 -6.04 0.86
CA ARG A 381 14.13 -5.73 -0.54
C ARG A 381 15.16 -6.28 -1.52
N LEU A 382 16.45 -6.20 -1.20
CA LEU A 382 17.50 -6.82 -2.02
C LEU A 382 17.37 -8.35 -2.06
N SER A 383 16.86 -9.00 -1.00
CA SER A 383 16.63 -10.44 -1.00
C SER A 383 15.54 -10.85 -1.99
N TYR A 384 14.43 -10.10 -2.06
CA TYR A 384 13.38 -10.35 -3.03
C TYR A 384 13.87 -10.14 -4.47
N LEU A 385 14.57 -9.03 -4.74
CA LEU A 385 15.18 -8.79 -6.05
C LEU A 385 16.22 -9.86 -6.44
N ALA A 386 16.90 -10.46 -5.46
CA ALA A 386 17.84 -11.54 -5.67
C ALA A 386 17.10 -12.85 -6.00
N PHE A 387 15.96 -13.15 -5.36
CA PHE A 387 15.13 -14.30 -5.74
C PHE A 387 14.56 -14.16 -7.15
N ASP A 388 14.02 -12.99 -7.51
CA ASP A 388 13.49 -12.70 -8.84
C ASP A 388 14.57 -12.84 -9.94
N ALA A 389 15.82 -12.49 -9.60
CA ALA A 389 16.97 -12.61 -10.51
C ALA A 389 17.65 -13.99 -10.46
N ASN A 390 17.15 -14.94 -9.66
CA ASN A 390 17.76 -16.23 -9.40
C ASN A 390 19.24 -16.14 -8.94
N GLU A 391 19.51 -15.21 -8.01
CA GLU A 391 20.81 -14.94 -7.38
C GLU A 391 20.82 -15.38 -5.90
N PRO A 392 20.72 -16.70 -5.60
CA PRO A 392 20.56 -17.18 -4.22
C PRO A 392 21.75 -16.89 -3.31
N GLN A 393 22.95 -16.66 -3.87
CA GLN A 393 24.12 -16.23 -3.11
C GLN A 393 23.91 -14.84 -2.50
N LEU A 394 23.42 -13.88 -3.30
CA LEU A 394 23.15 -12.53 -2.82
C LEU A 394 22.03 -12.54 -1.78
N ALA A 395 20.97 -13.32 -2.02
CA ALA A 395 19.87 -13.49 -1.06
C ALA A 395 20.40 -14.00 0.30
N ALA A 396 21.19 -15.08 0.29
CA ALA A 396 21.80 -15.62 1.51
C ALA A 396 22.71 -14.60 2.23
N GLU A 397 23.51 -13.83 1.47
CA GLU A 397 24.39 -12.80 2.04
C GLU A 397 23.61 -11.70 2.76
N VAL A 398 22.57 -11.13 2.13
CA VAL A 398 21.78 -10.06 2.75
C VAL A 398 20.91 -10.55 3.89
N LEU A 399 20.32 -11.74 3.76
CA LEU A 399 19.49 -12.33 4.80
C LEU A 399 20.30 -12.77 6.02
N SER A 400 21.55 -13.18 5.84
CA SER A 400 22.47 -13.47 6.96
C SER A 400 22.69 -12.24 7.83
N VAL A 401 22.81 -11.05 7.23
CA VAL A 401 22.90 -9.80 7.98
C VAL A 401 21.53 -9.44 8.59
N ALA A 402 20.43 -9.64 7.85
CA ALA A 402 19.09 -9.32 8.35
C ALA A 402 18.73 -10.11 9.62
N VAL A 403 19.06 -11.41 9.69
CA VAL A 403 18.83 -12.23 10.91
C VAL A 403 19.76 -11.88 12.07
N GLU A 404 20.91 -11.25 11.82
CA GLU A 404 21.75 -10.71 12.90
C GLU A 404 21.17 -9.42 13.49
N LEU A 405 20.56 -8.57 12.65
CA LEU A 405 19.91 -7.33 13.08
C LEU A 405 18.55 -7.57 13.74
N GLU A 406 17.76 -8.49 13.18
CA GLU A 406 16.43 -8.86 13.64
C GLU A 406 16.32 -10.39 13.83
N PRO A 407 16.93 -10.95 14.90
CA PRO A 407 16.99 -12.39 15.13
C PRO A 407 15.65 -13.07 15.46
N ASP A 408 14.61 -12.27 15.65
CA ASP A 408 13.25 -12.70 15.99
C ASP A 408 12.27 -12.58 14.81
N SER A 409 12.74 -12.21 13.61
CA SER A 409 11.93 -12.19 12.38
C SER A 409 11.86 -13.59 11.75
N ASP A 410 10.72 -14.28 11.90
CA ASP A 410 10.49 -15.60 11.30
C ASP A 410 10.56 -15.56 9.76
N LEU A 411 10.15 -14.44 9.16
CA LEU A 411 10.25 -14.19 7.72
C LEU A 411 11.69 -14.26 7.22
N TYR A 412 12.63 -13.59 7.89
CA TYR A 412 14.04 -13.59 7.48
C TYR A 412 14.69 -14.96 7.64
N TRP A 413 14.35 -15.70 8.70
CA TRP A 413 14.79 -17.08 8.85
C TRP A 413 14.22 -18.02 7.79
N THR A 414 12.96 -17.83 7.39
CA THR A 414 12.30 -18.60 6.32
C THR A 414 13.01 -18.37 4.98
N ASN A 415 13.23 -17.11 4.60
CA ASN A 415 13.89 -16.75 3.35
C ASN A 415 15.39 -17.13 3.35
N LEU A 416 16.06 -17.09 4.50
CA LEU A 416 17.44 -17.57 4.62
C LEU A 416 17.50 -19.09 4.40
N GLY A 417 16.53 -19.83 4.95
CA GLY A 417 16.37 -21.26 4.72
C GLY A 417 16.17 -21.59 3.24
N TRP A 418 15.32 -20.83 2.56
CA TRP A 418 15.11 -20.94 1.11
C TRP A 418 16.40 -20.68 0.32
N SER A 419 17.11 -19.59 0.64
CA SER A 419 18.40 -19.26 0.01
C SER A 419 19.42 -20.40 0.17
N TYR A 420 19.50 -20.99 1.35
CA TYR A 420 20.38 -22.15 1.60
C TYR A 420 19.96 -23.40 0.84
N TYR A 421 18.66 -23.63 0.62
CA TYR A 421 18.19 -24.74 -0.21
C TYR A 421 18.65 -24.58 -1.66
N LEU A 422 18.44 -23.39 -2.25
CA LEU A 422 18.87 -23.08 -3.61
C LEU A 422 20.39 -23.21 -3.81
N LEU A 423 21.18 -22.98 -2.76
CA LEU A 423 22.64 -23.17 -2.75
C LEU A 423 23.08 -24.63 -2.51
N GLY A 424 22.14 -25.54 -2.24
CA GLY A 424 22.41 -26.94 -1.89
C GLY A 424 22.91 -27.16 -0.45
N PHE A 425 22.87 -26.14 0.40
CA PHE A 425 23.23 -26.22 1.82
C PHE A 425 22.06 -26.75 2.67
N LEU A 426 21.60 -27.96 2.34
CA LEU A 426 20.38 -28.57 2.88
C LEU A 426 20.31 -28.59 4.43
N ALA A 427 21.43 -28.89 5.10
CA ALA A 427 21.45 -28.89 6.57
C ALA A 427 21.22 -27.50 7.17
N ARG A 428 21.80 -26.44 6.57
CA ARG A 428 21.59 -25.05 7.00
C ARG A 428 20.19 -24.55 6.66
N SER A 429 19.65 -25.00 5.53
CA SER A 429 18.28 -24.72 5.13
C SER A 429 17.29 -25.23 6.19
N GLU A 430 17.41 -26.50 6.59
CA GLU A 430 16.54 -27.06 7.63
C GLU A 430 16.72 -26.34 8.98
N GLU A 431 17.95 -26.02 9.39
CA GLU A 431 18.21 -25.28 10.63
C GLU A 431 17.53 -23.90 10.64
N ALA A 432 17.67 -23.14 9.56
CA ALA A 432 17.05 -21.82 9.43
C ALA A 432 15.51 -21.91 9.42
N SER A 433 14.94 -22.84 8.67
CA SER A 433 13.48 -23.02 8.66
C SER A 433 12.92 -23.55 10.00
N LEU A 434 13.68 -24.38 10.73
CA LEU A 434 13.32 -24.78 12.10
C LEU A 434 13.37 -23.58 13.06
N ARG A 435 14.33 -22.67 12.89
CA ARG A 435 14.39 -21.42 13.66
C ARG A 435 13.18 -20.53 13.39
N ALA A 436 12.76 -20.39 12.12
CA ALA A 436 11.54 -19.69 11.76
C ALA A 436 10.31 -20.27 12.48
N LEU A 437 10.12 -21.59 12.44
CA LEU A 437 9.01 -22.27 13.15
C LEU A 437 9.09 -22.16 14.68
N ALA A 438 10.29 -21.97 15.24
CA ALA A 438 10.44 -21.75 16.68
C ALA A 438 10.04 -20.32 17.10
N LEU A 439 10.12 -19.35 16.19
CA LEU A 439 9.72 -17.96 16.40
C LEU A 439 8.23 -17.77 16.17
N ASP A 440 7.73 -18.20 15.02
CA ASP A 440 6.31 -18.32 14.75
C ASP A 440 5.99 -19.74 14.36
N ALA A 441 5.29 -20.42 15.27
CA ALA A 441 4.81 -21.75 15.01
C ALA A 441 3.98 -21.78 13.75
N SER A 442 3.21 -20.74 13.39
CA SER A 442 2.24 -20.68 12.28
C SER A 442 2.83 -20.56 10.87
N GLN A 443 4.10 -20.19 10.74
CA GLN A 443 4.80 -19.96 9.47
C GLN A 443 4.82 -21.21 8.56
N TYR A 444 3.87 -21.32 7.63
CA TYR A 444 3.66 -22.54 6.85
C TYR A 444 4.66 -22.69 5.70
N ILE A 445 5.18 -21.59 5.14
CA ILE A 445 6.23 -21.60 4.11
C ILE A 445 7.50 -22.27 4.66
N ALA A 446 7.87 -21.98 5.92
CA ALA A 446 8.97 -22.68 6.58
C ALA A 446 8.72 -24.20 6.72
N SER A 447 7.46 -24.62 6.89
CA SER A 447 7.09 -26.04 6.92
C SER A 447 7.23 -26.68 5.53
N TYR A 448 6.85 -25.99 4.46
CA TYR A 448 7.12 -26.43 3.09
C TYR A 448 8.63 -26.59 2.83
N ASN A 449 9.45 -25.61 3.21
CA ASN A 449 10.92 -25.67 3.07
C ASN A 449 11.52 -26.87 3.82
N ILE A 450 11.07 -27.14 5.05
CA ILE A 450 11.51 -28.31 5.82
C ILE A 450 11.09 -29.61 5.12
N GLY A 451 9.86 -29.69 4.63
CA GLY A 451 9.36 -30.82 3.85
C GLY A 451 10.25 -31.10 2.64
N LEU A 452 10.55 -30.05 1.88
CA LEU A 452 11.35 -30.09 0.66
C LEU A 452 12.79 -30.58 0.93
N VAL A 453 13.43 -30.03 1.97
CA VAL A 453 14.77 -30.46 2.40
C VAL A 453 14.76 -31.92 2.86
N ARG A 454 13.73 -32.33 3.60
CA ARG A 454 13.64 -33.69 4.13
C ARG A 454 13.40 -34.74 3.06
N VAL A 455 12.54 -34.48 2.07
CA VAL A 455 12.42 -35.41 0.93
C VAL A 455 13.69 -35.44 0.07
N SER A 456 14.36 -34.31 -0.12
CA SER A 456 15.65 -34.22 -0.82
C SER A 456 16.78 -34.97 -0.08
N THR A 457 16.58 -35.30 1.20
CA THR A 457 17.50 -36.08 2.03
C THR A 457 16.96 -37.47 2.38
N GLY A 458 15.88 -37.93 1.74
CA GLY A 458 15.29 -39.28 1.91
C GLY A 458 14.47 -39.48 3.19
N ARG A 459 14.29 -38.45 4.01
CA ARG A 459 13.59 -38.52 5.32
C ARG A 459 12.08 -38.36 5.17
N LEU A 460 11.43 -39.27 4.46
CA LEU A 460 10.01 -39.16 4.08
C LEU A 460 9.07 -38.98 5.29
N THR A 461 9.24 -39.75 6.36
CA THR A 461 8.39 -39.65 7.56
C THR A 461 8.35 -38.22 8.12
N HIS A 462 9.53 -37.63 8.32
CA HIS A 462 9.64 -36.29 8.87
C HIS A 462 9.25 -35.20 7.86
N ALA A 463 9.37 -35.48 6.56
CA ALA A 463 8.91 -34.56 5.52
C ALA A 463 7.38 -34.46 5.52
N MET A 464 6.69 -35.61 5.63
CA MET A 464 5.24 -35.64 5.66
C MET A 464 4.65 -34.93 6.88
N ASP A 465 5.29 -35.03 8.05
CA ASP A 465 4.89 -34.23 9.22
C ASP A 465 4.91 -32.71 8.93
N ALA A 466 5.89 -32.25 8.15
CA ALA A 466 6.02 -30.84 7.78
C ALA A 466 4.96 -30.43 6.73
N TYR A 467 4.77 -31.24 5.68
CA TYR A 467 3.73 -30.98 4.68
C TYR A 467 2.32 -31.01 5.27
N TYR A 468 2.01 -31.97 6.16
CA TYR A 468 0.73 -32.01 6.87
C TYR A 468 0.52 -30.80 7.78
N ASN A 469 1.58 -30.26 8.36
CA ASN A 469 1.47 -29.04 9.14
C ASN A 469 1.20 -27.82 8.25
N ALA A 470 1.85 -27.74 7.08
CA ALA A 470 1.66 -26.66 6.12
C ALA A 470 0.21 -26.62 5.59
N THR A 471 -0.27 -27.74 5.02
CA THR A 471 -1.61 -27.85 4.40
C THR A 471 -2.77 -27.76 5.40
N ARG A 472 -2.51 -27.95 6.69
CA ARG A 472 -3.53 -27.72 7.73
C ARG A 472 -3.73 -26.23 8.03
N ARG A 473 -2.72 -25.39 7.79
CA ARG A 473 -2.75 -23.96 8.13
C ARG A 473 -3.22 -23.08 6.99
N ASP A 474 -2.84 -23.46 5.78
CA ASP A 474 -3.40 -22.88 4.57
C ASP A 474 -4.07 -23.99 3.75
N PRO A 475 -5.40 -23.97 3.59
CA PRO A 475 -6.12 -24.92 2.74
C PRO A 475 -5.85 -24.73 1.25
N GLY A 476 -5.36 -23.55 0.83
CA GLY A 476 -4.82 -23.35 -0.51
C GLY A 476 -3.45 -23.98 -0.58
N ILE A 477 -3.26 -24.96 -1.48
CA ILE A 477 -1.92 -25.48 -1.74
C ILE A 477 -1.11 -24.37 -2.40
N ASP A 478 0.11 -24.17 -1.91
CA ASP A 478 1.06 -23.25 -2.49
C ASP A 478 1.59 -23.88 -3.80
N ASP A 479 1.22 -23.33 -4.95
CA ASP A 479 1.65 -23.82 -6.27
C ASP A 479 3.18 -23.90 -6.36
N GLU A 480 3.89 -22.97 -5.71
CA GLU A 480 5.35 -22.96 -5.65
C GLU A 480 5.90 -24.20 -4.93
N ALA A 481 5.20 -24.71 -3.90
CA ALA A 481 5.63 -25.93 -3.19
C ALA A 481 5.57 -27.18 -4.10
N ILE A 482 4.63 -27.22 -5.05
CA ILE A 482 4.58 -28.28 -6.07
C ILE A 482 5.71 -28.11 -7.08
N ILE A 483 5.91 -26.89 -7.59
CA ILE A 483 7.00 -26.56 -8.53
C ILE A 483 8.36 -26.93 -7.93
N ASP A 484 8.58 -26.60 -6.66
CA ASP A 484 9.80 -26.90 -5.93
C ASP A 484 10.06 -28.40 -5.78
N LEU A 485 9.02 -29.18 -5.53
CA LEU A 485 9.12 -30.63 -5.49
C LEU A 485 9.36 -31.24 -6.88
N GLU A 486 8.78 -30.66 -7.94
CA GLU A 486 9.05 -31.06 -9.32
C GLU A 486 10.51 -30.78 -9.69
N ASN A 487 11.05 -29.63 -9.27
CA ASN A 487 12.47 -29.29 -9.40
C ASN A 487 13.35 -30.23 -8.57
N ALA A 488 12.97 -30.53 -7.32
CA ALA A 488 13.67 -31.47 -6.46
C ALA A 488 13.72 -32.88 -7.06
N ARG A 489 12.66 -33.33 -7.75
CA ARG A 489 12.66 -34.62 -8.45
C ARG A 489 13.73 -34.68 -9.55
N VAL A 490 13.99 -33.56 -10.22
CA VAL A 490 15.05 -33.45 -11.24
C VAL A 490 16.44 -33.37 -10.61
N LEU A 491 16.60 -32.58 -9.54
CA LEU A 491 17.88 -32.35 -8.86
C LEU A 491 18.34 -33.56 -8.03
N TYR A 492 17.39 -34.29 -7.45
CA TYR A 492 17.62 -35.43 -6.57
C TYR A 492 16.90 -36.67 -7.11
N PRO A 493 17.25 -37.15 -8.33
CA PRO A 493 16.50 -38.19 -9.00
C PRO A 493 16.53 -39.52 -8.25
N ASP A 494 17.49 -39.74 -7.35
CA ASP A 494 17.60 -40.96 -6.52
C ASP A 494 16.68 -40.93 -5.29
N GLN A 495 16.16 -39.76 -4.91
CA GLN A 495 15.34 -39.60 -3.71
C GLN A 495 13.88 -39.96 -3.98
N VAL A 496 13.54 -41.24 -3.77
CA VAL A 496 12.19 -41.77 -4.00
C VAL A 496 11.13 -41.06 -3.15
N ALA A 497 11.51 -40.51 -1.99
CA ALA A 497 10.64 -39.75 -1.10
C ALA A 497 9.94 -38.55 -1.78
N VAL A 498 10.59 -37.93 -2.77
CA VAL A 498 10.05 -36.78 -3.51
C VAL A 498 8.75 -37.14 -4.24
N GLU A 499 8.66 -38.35 -4.82
CA GLU A 499 7.47 -38.78 -5.56
C GLU A 499 6.24 -38.93 -4.65
N TYR A 500 6.43 -39.38 -3.40
CA TYR A 500 5.32 -39.48 -2.46
C TYR A 500 4.82 -38.09 -2.03
N ALA A 501 5.73 -37.16 -1.75
CA ALA A 501 5.35 -35.79 -1.40
C ALA A 501 4.66 -35.07 -2.56
N LEU A 502 5.14 -35.25 -3.80
CA LEU A 502 4.46 -34.76 -5.00
C LEU A 502 3.05 -35.35 -5.11
N ALA A 503 2.91 -36.65 -4.93
CA ALA A 503 1.61 -37.31 -5.00
C ALA A 503 0.64 -36.77 -3.95
N TYR A 504 1.13 -36.51 -2.74
CA TYR A 504 0.36 -35.90 -1.67
C TYR A 504 -0.09 -34.47 -2.02
N LEU A 505 0.82 -33.60 -2.47
CA LEU A 505 0.46 -32.22 -2.82
C LEU A 505 -0.45 -32.14 -4.05
N TYR A 506 -0.18 -32.91 -5.11
CA TYR A 506 -1.10 -33.00 -6.26
C TYR A 506 -2.49 -33.48 -5.83
N GLN A 507 -2.58 -34.44 -4.90
CA GLN A 507 -3.86 -34.92 -4.40
C GLN A 507 -4.58 -33.83 -3.58
N ALA A 508 -3.85 -33.11 -2.74
CA ALA A 508 -4.40 -32.02 -1.94
C ALA A 508 -4.86 -30.83 -2.81
N ASP A 509 -4.17 -30.59 -3.93
CA ASP A 509 -4.51 -29.60 -4.96
C ASP A 509 -5.62 -30.07 -5.92
N GLY A 510 -6.03 -31.34 -5.85
CA GLY A 510 -7.08 -31.90 -6.71
C GLY A 510 -6.61 -32.37 -8.09
N ARG A 511 -5.31 -32.30 -8.40
CA ARG A 511 -4.66 -32.84 -9.59
C ARG A 511 -4.57 -34.38 -9.55
N ARG A 512 -5.73 -35.04 -9.63
CA ARG A 512 -5.89 -36.49 -9.45
C ARG A 512 -5.06 -37.34 -10.40
N SER A 513 -4.91 -36.92 -11.67
CA SER A 513 -4.11 -37.65 -12.66
C SER A 513 -2.61 -37.60 -12.34
N ASP A 514 -2.10 -36.41 -12.02
CA ASP A 514 -0.71 -36.21 -11.60
C ASP A 514 -0.41 -36.94 -10.29
N ALA A 515 -1.34 -36.90 -9.33
CA ALA A 515 -1.25 -37.63 -8.07
C ALA A 515 -1.11 -39.15 -8.31
N ARG A 516 -1.94 -39.74 -9.18
CA ARG A 516 -1.80 -41.16 -9.56
C ARG A 516 -0.44 -41.44 -10.16
N GLY A 517 -0.02 -40.65 -11.15
CA GLY A 517 1.27 -40.84 -11.81
C GLY A 517 2.44 -40.76 -10.83
N ALA A 518 2.37 -39.85 -9.85
CA ALA A 518 3.37 -39.73 -8.79
C ALA A 518 3.36 -40.94 -7.83
N TYR A 519 2.20 -41.42 -7.38
CA TYR A 519 2.12 -42.65 -6.58
C TYR A 519 2.61 -43.89 -7.34
N GLU A 520 2.33 -44.00 -8.64
CA GLU A 520 2.84 -45.09 -9.49
C GLU A 520 4.37 -45.07 -9.56
N ARG A 521 4.97 -43.90 -9.81
CA ARG A 521 6.43 -43.72 -9.81
C ARG A 521 7.04 -44.03 -8.44
N PHE A 522 6.41 -43.57 -7.35
CA PHE A 522 6.83 -43.90 -6.00
C PHE A 522 6.83 -45.42 -5.78
N LEU A 523 5.72 -46.11 -6.06
CA LEU A 523 5.58 -47.55 -5.86
C LEU A 523 6.54 -48.38 -6.72
N ALA A 524 6.76 -47.97 -7.96
CA ALA A 524 7.69 -48.63 -8.88
C ALA A 524 9.14 -48.61 -8.36
N ARG A 525 9.52 -47.57 -7.61
CA ARG A 525 10.89 -47.39 -7.10
C ARG A 525 11.06 -47.82 -5.64
N ALA A 526 10.03 -47.62 -4.82
CA ALA A 526 10.04 -47.99 -3.41
C ALA A 526 9.87 -49.51 -3.21
N GLY A 527 9.15 -50.19 -4.10
CA GLY A 527 8.92 -51.64 -4.05
C GLY A 527 10.20 -52.49 -4.20
N ASP A 528 11.25 -51.91 -4.79
CA ASP A 528 12.57 -52.54 -4.94
C ASP A 528 13.55 -52.18 -3.81
N SER A 529 13.20 -51.23 -2.91
CA SER A 529 14.09 -50.75 -1.85
C SER A 529 13.88 -51.50 -0.54
N ALA A 530 14.97 -51.78 0.18
CA ALA A 530 14.93 -52.34 1.54
C ALA A 530 14.90 -51.26 2.64
N GLU A 531 14.52 -50.02 2.30
CA GLU A 531 14.54 -48.90 3.24
C GLU A 531 13.35 -48.95 4.20
N ALA A 532 13.65 -49.10 5.49
CA ALA A 532 12.65 -49.20 6.54
C ALA A 532 11.73 -47.97 6.61
N ASP A 533 12.24 -46.78 6.30
CA ASP A 533 11.50 -45.51 6.37
C ASP A 533 10.43 -45.39 5.28
N LEU A 534 10.54 -46.11 4.16
CA LEU A 534 9.55 -46.07 3.06
C LEU A 534 8.42 -47.09 3.22
N THR A 535 8.64 -48.15 4.01
CA THR A 535 7.72 -49.29 4.13
C THR A 535 6.29 -48.87 4.54
N PRO A 536 6.08 -47.97 5.54
CA PRO A 536 4.72 -47.53 5.89
C PRO A 536 4.02 -46.78 4.75
N PHE A 537 4.79 -46.07 3.92
CA PHE A 537 4.27 -45.24 2.83
C PHE A 537 3.92 -46.07 1.59
N VAL A 538 4.50 -47.26 1.40
CA VAL A 538 4.12 -48.17 0.30
C VAL A 538 2.66 -48.62 0.43
N GLU A 539 2.24 -49.03 1.63
CA GLU A 539 0.86 -49.45 1.85
C GLU A 539 -0.12 -48.28 1.74
N LEU A 540 0.24 -47.10 2.27
CA LEU A 540 -0.55 -45.89 2.12
C LEU A 540 -0.68 -45.48 0.64
N ALA A 541 0.41 -45.49 -0.12
CA ALA A 541 0.40 -45.16 -1.55
C ALA A 541 -0.47 -46.14 -2.36
N ARG A 542 -0.45 -47.45 -2.05
CA ARG A 542 -1.35 -48.43 -2.70
C ARG A 542 -2.82 -48.12 -2.44
N ALA A 543 -3.16 -47.79 -1.19
CA ALA A 543 -4.52 -47.42 -0.82
C ALA A 543 -4.97 -46.14 -1.53
N GLN A 544 -4.13 -45.10 -1.54
CA GLN A 544 -4.42 -43.85 -2.24
C GLN A 544 -4.54 -44.04 -3.74
N LEU A 545 -3.63 -44.78 -4.38
CA LEU A 545 -3.71 -45.08 -5.81
C LEU A 545 -4.98 -45.85 -6.17
N SER A 546 -5.41 -46.81 -5.33
CA SER A 546 -6.68 -47.52 -5.53
C SER A 546 -7.89 -46.57 -5.44
N ALA A 547 -7.89 -45.64 -4.48
CA ALA A 547 -8.97 -44.66 -4.34
C ALA A 547 -8.98 -43.69 -5.54
N LEU A 548 -7.81 -43.16 -5.92
CA LEU A 548 -7.65 -42.27 -7.06
C LEU A 548 -7.89 -42.95 -8.40
N SER A 549 -7.90 -44.28 -8.48
CA SER A 549 -8.22 -45.01 -9.72
C SER A 549 -9.70 -45.39 -9.83
N ALA A 550 -10.50 -45.18 -8.79
CA ALA A 550 -11.94 -45.46 -8.83
C ALA A 550 -12.66 -44.44 -9.74
N PRO A 551 -13.56 -44.87 -10.63
CA PRO A 551 -14.26 -43.95 -11.53
C PRO A 551 -15.07 -42.91 -10.74
N LEU A 552 -14.97 -41.65 -11.16
CA LEU A 552 -15.72 -40.55 -10.58
C LEU A 552 -17.16 -40.54 -11.13
N PRO A 553 -18.16 -40.07 -10.35
CA PRO A 553 -19.51 -39.87 -10.86
C PRO A 553 -19.51 -38.82 -11.99
N ALA A 554 -20.32 -39.02 -13.02
CA ALA A 554 -20.38 -38.09 -14.14
C ALA A 554 -21.02 -36.75 -13.71
N LEU A 555 -20.49 -35.65 -14.24
CA LEU A 555 -21.23 -34.38 -14.26
C LEU A 555 -22.29 -34.44 -15.36
N GLU A 556 -23.48 -33.95 -15.05
CA GLU A 556 -24.61 -33.85 -15.97
C GLU A 556 -25.19 -32.44 -15.96
N VAL A 557 -25.70 -32.02 -17.12
CA VAL A 557 -26.53 -30.82 -17.25
C VAL A 557 -27.99 -31.24 -17.22
N ILE A 558 -28.76 -30.69 -16.29
CA ILE A 558 -30.19 -30.96 -16.12
C ILE A 558 -31.01 -29.83 -16.74
N GLY A 559 -31.94 -30.21 -17.62
CA GLY A 559 -32.89 -29.27 -18.24
C GLY A 559 -32.32 -28.47 -19.42
N PRO A 560 -33.11 -27.56 -19.98
CA PRO A 560 -32.69 -26.75 -21.12
C PRO A 560 -31.75 -25.62 -20.69
N VAL A 561 -30.77 -25.33 -21.54
CA VAL A 561 -29.89 -24.16 -21.40
C VAL A 561 -30.67 -22.93 -21.82
N ARG A 562 -30.74 -21.93 -20.94
CA ARG A 562 -31.36 -20.63 -21.23
C ARG A 562 -30.28 -19.58 -21.43
N VAL A 563 -30.56 -18.59 -22.26
CA VAL A 563 -29.67 -17.44 -22.45
C VAL A 563 -30.49 -16.19 -22.15
N THR A 564 -30.05 -15.38 -21.19
CA THR A 564 -30.76 -14.17 -20.76
C THR A 564 -29.92 -12.92 -20.99
N LEU A 565 -30.59 -11.78 -21.09
CA LEU A 565 -29.94 -10.47 -21.04
C LEU A 565 -29.77 -10.07 -19.56
N GLY A 566 -28.55 -10.17 -19.03
CA GLY A 566 -28.26 -9.99 -17.59
C GLY A 566 -28.51 -11.21 -16.71
N ILE A 567 -27.95 -11.20 -15.51
CA ILE A 567 -28.10 -12.25 -14.49
C ILE A 567 -29.58 -12.38 -14.11
N ARG A 568 -30.19 -13.54 -14.42
CA ARG A 568 -31.63 -13.81 -14.24
C ARG A 568 -32.56 -12.81 -14.94
N GLY A 569 -32.08 -12.19 -16.01
CA GLY A 569 -32.85 -11.25 -16.81
C GLY A 569 -33.86 -11.93 -17.75
N SER A 570 -34.39 -11.15 -18.69
CA SER A 570 -35.35 -11.66 -19.67
C SER A 570 -34.64 -12.43 -20.80
N GLU A 571 -35.28 -13.49 -21.30
CA GLU A 571 -34.93 -14.08 -22.60
C GLU A 571 -35.33 -13.10 -23.70
N ALA A 572 -34.35 -12.40 -24.27
CA ALA A 572 -34.55 -11.28 -25.19
C ALA A 572 -34.17 -11.63 -26.65
N SER A 573 -34.45 -12.87 -27.07
CA SER A 573 -34.16 -13.34 -28.44
C SER A 573 -35.09 -12.69 -29.48
N PRO A 574 -34.61 -12.30 -30.69
CA PRO A 574 -33.21 -12.37 -31.11
C PRO A 574 -32.32 -11.36 -30.36
N PHE A 575 -31.09 -11.77 -30.07
CA PHE A 575 -30.07 -10.92 -29.45
C PHE A 575 -29.55 -9.88 -30.43
N HIS A 576 -28.86 -8.87 -29.93
CA HIS A 576 -28.33 -7.76 -30.72
C HIS A 576 -26.83 -7.58 -30.47
N PRO A 577 -26.08 -7.00 -31.41
CA PRO A 577 -24.67 -6.66 -31.20
C PRO A 577 -24.48 -5.82 -29.93
N GLY A 578 -23.45 -6.09 -29.13
CA GLY A 578 -23.23 -5.41 -27.85
C GLY A 578 -24.05 -5.92 -26.67
N ASP A 579 -24.96 -6.89 -26.85
CA ASP A 579 -25.70 -7.49 -25.73
C ASP A 579 -24.74 -8.23 -24.76
N PRO A 580 -24.82 -7.99 -23.44
CA PRO A 580 -24.23 -8.87 -22.45
C PRO A 580 -25.18 -10.05 -22.16
N ILE A 581 -24.80 -11.23 -22.61
CA ILE A 581 -25.62 -12.45 -22.49
C ILE A 581 -25.11 -13.36 -21.38
N TYR A 582 -26.04 -14.04 -20.71
CA TYR A 582 -25.76 -14.92 -19.58
C TYR A 582 -26.40 -16.30 -19.83
N PRO A 583 -25.60 -17.34 -20.14
CA PRO A 583 -26.10 -18.70 -20.12
C PRO A 583 -26.46 -19.16 -18.72
N SER A 584 -27.59 -19.86 -18.62
CA SER A 584 -28.06 -20.48 -17.39
C SER A 584 -28.46 -21.93 -17.60
N PHE A 585 -27.87 -22.82 -16.80
CA PHE A 585 -28.13 -24.27 -16.80
C PHE A 585 -27.86 -24.87 -15.42
N GLU A 586 -28.47 -26.02 -15.12
CA GLU A 586 -28.30 -26.72 -13.85
C GLU A 586 -27.27 -27.84 -13.98
N LEU A 587 -26.26 -27.86 -13.13
CA LEU A 587 -25.28 -28.93 -13.02
C LEU A 587 -25.67 -29.90 -11.90
N SER A 588 -25.43 -31.20 -12.09
CA SER A 588 -25.63 -32.23 -11.06
C SER A 588 -24.66 -33.41 -11.23
N THR A 589 -24.42 -34.12 -10.13
CA THR A 589 -23.78 -35.45 -10.10
C THR A 589 -24.80 -36.46 -9.57
N PRO A 590 -25.47 -37.26 -10.42
CA PRO A 590 -26.57 -38.11 -9.98
C PRO A 590 -26.18 -39.08 -8.85
N GLY A 591 -26.86 -38.96 -7.70
CA GLY A 591 -26.64 -39.82 -6.54
C GLY A 591 -25.42 -39.48 -5.69
N ASP A 592 -24.73 -38.37 -5.97
CA ASP A 592 -23.57 -37.89 -5.23
C ASP A 592 -23.57 -36.36 -5.10
N SER A 593 -22.68 -35.80 -4.28
CA SER A 593 -22.45 -34.36 -4.22
C SER A 593 -21.58 -33.87 -5.36
N LEU A 594 -21.87 -32.66 -5.85
CA LEU A 594 -21.07 -31.93 -6.80
C LEU A 594 -19.66 -31.68 -6.24
N PRO A 595 -18.64 -31.63 -7.12
CA PRO A 595 -17.30 -31.21 -6.74
C PRO A 595 -17.31 -29.82 -6.10
N ALA A 596 -16.45 -29.57 -5.11
CA ALA A 596 -16.39 -28.28 -4.43
C ALA A 596 -15.98 -27.12 -5.36
N ARG A 597 -15.20 -27.42 -6.39
CA ARG A 597 -14.74 -26.45 -7.39
C ARG A 597 -15.05 -26.95 -8.80
N VAL A 598 -15.68 -26.12 -9.63
CA VAL A 598 -16.01 -26.43 -11.04
C VAL A 598 -15.64 -25.25 -11.92
N SER A 599 -14.77 -25.46 -12.91
CA SER A 599 -14.52 -24.47 -13.95
C SER A 599 -15.61 -24.53 -15.01
N VAL A 600 -16.11 -23.38 -15.45
CA VAL A 600 -17.13 -23.27 -16.49
C VAL A 600 -16.62 -22.34 -17.57
N TRP A 601 -16.55 -22.86 -18.78
CA TRP A 601 -16.19 -22.14 -19.99
C TRP A 601 -17.41 -22.04 -20.91
N ALA A 602 -17.58 -20.91 -21.58
CA ALA A 602 -18.56 -20.78 -22.66
C ALA A 602 -18.02 -19.90 -23.78
N ALA A 603 -18.46 -20.19 -25.01
CA ALA A 603 -18.11 -19.42 -26.19
C ALA A 603 -19.27 -19.31 -27.17
N LEU A 604 -19.38 -18.16 -27.81
CA LEU A 604 -20.20 -17.98 -28.99
C LEU A 604 -19.38 -18.32 -30.23
N VAL A 605 -19.92 -19.21 -31.07
CA VAL A 605 -19.31 -19.59 -32.36
C VAL A 605 -20.25 -19.30 -33.52
N ASP A 606 -19.67 -18.95 -34.67
CA ASP A 606 -20.41 -18.75 -35.91
C ASP A 606 -20.98 -20.08 -36.42
N GLY A 607 -22.29 -20.13 -36.66
CA GLY A 607 -23.00 -21.38 -36.99
C GLY A 607 -22.64 -21.97 -38.36
N ALA A 608 -21.99 -21.22 -39.25
CA ALA A 608 -21.62 -21.68 -40.60
C ALA A 608 -20.13 -22.03 -40.72
N THR A 609 -19.27 -21.29 -40.04
CA THR A 609 -17.80 -21.39 -40.16
C THR A 609 -17.13 -22.05 -38.97
N ASP A 610 -17.86 -22.22 -37.86
CA ASP A 610 -17.35 -22.74 -36.58
C ASP A 610 -16.28 -21.86 -35.92
N ALA A 611 -16.16 -20.61 -36.37
CA ALA A 611 -15.19 -19.66 -35.81
C ALA A 611 -15.65 -19.14 -34.44
N GLU A 612 -14.75 -19.15 -33.46
CA GLU A 612 -14.99 -18.55 -32.14
C GLU A 612 -15.04 -17.02 -32.24
N ILE A 613 -16.09 -16.43 -31.66
CA ILE A 613 -16.35 -14.99 -31.68
C ILE A 613 -15.95 -14.35 -30.36
N VAL A 614 -16.41 -14.93 -29.25
CA VAL A 614 -16.12 -14.48 -27.89
C VAL A 614 -16.22 -15.70 -26.97
N ALA A 615 -15.32 -15.79 -26.01
CA ALA A 615 -15.29 -16.82 -24.99
C ALA A 615 -14.94 -16.21 -23.63
N ASP A 616 -15.42 -16.85 -22.57
CA ASP A 616 -15.05 -16.52 -21.21
C ASP A 616 -15.09 -17.77 -20.31
N GLU A 617 -14.38 -17.71 -19.19
CA GLU A 617 -14.27 -18.80 -18.22
C GLU A 617 -14.34 -18.25 -16.80
N PHE A 618 -15.01 -18.98 -15.91
CA PHE A 618 -15.00 -18.67 -14.48
C PHE A 618 -15.05 -19.93 -13.63
N VAL A 619 -14.60 -19.80 -12.38
CA VAL A 619 -14.55 -20.90 -11.41
C VAL A 619 -15.68 -20.76 -10.39
N LEU A 620 -16.47 -21.81 -10.23
CA LEU A 620 -17.51 -21.94 -9.23
C LEU A 620 -16.98 -22.62 -7.97
N GLU A 621 -17.14 -21.97 -6.82
CA GLU A 621 -17.00 -22.59 -5.49
C GLU A 621 -18.39 -23.04 -5.00
N LEU A 622 -18.60 -24.34 -4.94
CA LEU A 622 -19.90 -24.94 -4.63
C LEU A 622 -20.03 -25.26 -3.13
N PRO A 623 -21.21 -25.04 -2.53
CA PRO A 623 -21.45 -25.40 -1.14
C PRO A 623 -21.21 -26.89 -0.86
N PRO A 624 -20.62 -27.27 0.30
CA PRO A 624 -20.40 -28.67 0.64
C PRO A 624 -21.69 -29.49 0.62
N GLY A 625 -21.68 -30.62 -0.07
CA GLY A 625 -22.84 -31.52 -0.16
C GLY A 625 -23.95 -31.07 -1.12
N ALA A 626 -23.75 -30.01 -1.91
CA ALA A 626 -24.68 -29.65 -2.98
C ALA A 626 -24.79 -30.79 -3.98
N VAL A 627 -26.02 -31.26 -4.27
CA VAL A 627 -26.27 -32.34 -5.26
C VAL A 627 -26.62 -31.80 -6.65
N ALA A 628 -26.99 -30.52 -6.71
CA ALA A 628 -27.26 -29.77 -7.93
C ALA A 628 -26.98 -28.27 -7.71
N TYR A 629 -26.63 -27.55 -8.77
CA TYR A 629 -26.36 -26.11 -8.72
C TYR A 629 -26.73 -25.42 -10.04
N VAL A 630 -27.38 -24.26 -9.97
CA VAL A 630 -27.70 -23.46 -11.16
C VAL A 630 -26.54 -22.53 -11.47
N VAL A 631 -25.93 -22.72 -12.63
CA VAL A 631 -24.95 -21.81 -13.21
C VAL A 631 -25.71 -20.64 -13.84
N ASP A 632 -25.45 -19.40 -13.42
CA ASP A 632 -26.06 -18.19 -13.98
C ASP A 632 -25.13 -16.95 -13.97
N GLY A 633 -23.84 -17.14 -13.67
CA GLY A 633 -22.87 -16.06 -13.44
C GLY A 633 -21.85 -15.79 -14.55
N LEU A 634 -21.83 -16.60 -15.63
CA LEU A 634 -20.92 -16.38 -16.77
C LEU A 634 -21.53 -15.33 -17.71
N GLU A 635 -20.78 -14.29 -18.04
CA GLU A 635 -21.19 -13.30 -19.03
C GLU A 635 -20.39 -13.46 -20.32
N LEU A 636 -21.06 -13.32 -21.46
CA LEU A 636 -20.40 -13.06 -22.73
C LEU A 636 -20.90 -11.72 -23.28
N LEU A 637 -19.98 -10.76 -23.45
CA LEU A 637 -20.29 -9.50 -24.11
C LEU A 637 -20.17 -9.68 -25.63
N LEU A 638 -21.30 -9.60 -26.34
CA LEU A 638 -21.28 -9.72 -27.79
C LEU A 638 -20.55 -8.52 -28.42
N PRO A 639 -19.70 -8.73 -29.46
CA PRO A 639 -19.10 -7.63 -30.19
C PRO A 639 -20.15 -6.67 -30.75
N THR A 640 -19.85 -5.37 -30.75
CA THR A 640 -20.79 -4.33 -31.22
C THR A 640 -20.94 -4.30 -32.74
N ASP A 641 -20.01 -4.91 -33.47
CA ASP A 641 -19.99 -5.07 -34.92
C ASP A 641 -20.41 -6.48 -35.39
N LEU A 642 -20.92 -7.31 -34.46
CA LEU A 642 -21.33 -8.69 -34.75
C LEU A 642 -22.41 -8.73 -35.87
N PRO A 643 -22.19 -9.45 -36.98
CA PRO A 643 -23.18 -9.52 -38.05
C PRO A 643 -24.48 -10.20 -37.61
N ALA A 644 -25.61 -9.81 -38.21
CA ALA A 644 -26.85 -10.53 -38.05
C ALA A 644 -26.73 -11.95 -38.65
N GLY A 645 -27.19 -12.96 -37.91
CA GLY A 645 -27.01 -14.37 -38.30
C GLY A 645 -27.39 -15.35 -37.21
N ASP A 646 -27.23 -16.63 -37.53
CA ASP A 646 -27.41 -17.74 -36.60
C ASP A 646 -26.06 -18.19 -36.05
N TYR A 647 -25.99 -18.29 -34.74
CA TYR A 647 -24.82 -18.62 -33.94
C TYR A 647 -25.13 -19.81 -33.04
N VAL A 648 -24.07 -20.42 -32.50
CA VAL A 648 -24.18 -21.48 -31.51
C VAL A 648 -23.43 -21.04 -30.27
N LEU A 649 -24.09 -21.10 -29.12
CA LEU A 649 -23.43 -20.96 -27.84
C LEU A 649 -22.99 -22.35 -27.38
N ARG A 650 -21.69 -22.55 -27.23
CA ARG A 650 -21.10 -23.76 -26.64
C ARG A 650 -20.69 -23.48 -25.20
N PHE A 651 -20.80 -24.48 -24.35
CA PHE A 651 -20.30 -24.40 -22.99
C PHE A 651 -19.76 -25.74 -22.52
N SER A 652 -18.89 -25.69 -21.53
CA SER A 652 -18.41 -26.84 -20.80
C SER A 652 -18.24 -26.52 -19.33
N ALA A 653 -18.50 -27.48 -18.46
CA ALA A 653 -18.27 -27.41 -17.03
C ALA A 653 -17.41 -28.61 -16.62
N GLY A 654 -16.27 -28.36 -15.96
CA GLY A 654 -15.31 -29.38 -15.58
C GLY A 654 -14.77 -29.15 -14.17
N ALA A 655 -14.76 -30.21 -13.36
CA ALA A 655 -14.15 -30.17 -12.02
C ALA A 655 -12.72 -30.70 -12.00
N ASN A 656 -12.40 -31.59 -12.93
CA ASN A 656 -11.08 -32.17 -13.16
C ASN A 656 -11.06 -32.83 -14.54
N GLU A 657 -9.89 -33.33 -14.95
CA GLU A 657 -9.67 -33.94 -16.27
C GLU A 657 -10.65 -35.06 -16.64
N GLU A 658 -11.23 -35.76 -15.67
CA GLU A 658 -12.10 -36.93 -15.89
C GLU A 658 -13.59 -36.64 -15.58
N GLN A 659 -13.91 -35.45 -15.06
CA GLN A 659 -15.27 -35.00 -14.73
C GLN A 659 -15.60 -33.70 -15.47
N SER A 660 -16.13 -33.83 -16.68
CA SER A 660 -16.57 -32.71 -17.50
C SER A 660 -17.89 -33.02 -18.21
N VAL A 661 -18.70 -31.99 -18.42
CA VAL A 661 -19.88 -32.02 -19.27
C VAL A 661 -19.85 -30.84 -20.23
N ALA A 662 -20.32 -31.05 -21.45
CA ALA A 662 -20.41 -30.00 -22.47
C ALA A 662 -21.79 -30.02 -23.12
N GLY A 663 -22.20 -28.86 -23.64
CA GLY A 663 -23.46 -28.72 -24.35
C GLY A 663 -23.43 -27.53 -25.30
N GLU A 664 -24.49 -27.41 -26.09
CA GLU A 664 -24.67 -26.30 -27.03
C GLU A 664 -26.14 -25.87 -27.13
N THR A 665 -26.36 -24.61 -27.45
CA THR A 665 -27.69 -24.06 -27.76
C THR A 665 -27.62 -23.06 -28.89
N ALA A 666 -28.66 -23.01 -29.72
CA ALA A 666 -28.76 -22.06 -30.82
C ALA A 666 -29.03 -20.65 -30.31
N LEU A 667 -28.46 -19.65 -30.99
CA LEU A 667 -28.61 -18.23 -30.69
C LEU A 667 -28.73 -17.43 -31.99
N THR A 668 -29.75 -16.58 -32.11
CA THR A 668 -29.91 -15.70 -33.29
C THR A 668 -29.58 -14.27 -32.90
N VAL A 669 -28.73 -13.60 -33.69
CA VAL A 669 -28.41 -12.18 -33.56
C VAL A 669 -29.03 -11.41 -34.72
N ALA A 670 -29.69 -10.29 -34.42
CA ALA A 670 -30.33 -9.42 -35.40
C ALA A 670 -30.22 -7.94 -35.00
N GLY A 671 -30.57 -7.06 -35.94
CA GLY A 671 -30.63 -5.62 -35.69
C GLY A 671 -29.25 -4.96 -35.52
N VAL A 672 -29.22 -3.87 -34.77
CA VAL A 672 -28.04 -3.05 -34.44
C VAL A 672 -27.89 -2.94 -32.92
N ALA A 673 -26.74 -2.49 -32.43
CA ALA A 673 -26.52 -2.31 -31.00
C ALA A 673 -27.55 -1.34 -30.38
N GLN A 674 -28.02 -1.67 -29.18
CA GLN A 674 -29.03 -0.88 -28.46
C GLN A 674 -28.58 -0.60 -27.02
N PRO A 675 -28.36 0.67 -26.63
CA PRO A 675 -27.86 1.02 -25.30
C PRO A 675 -28.72 0.48 -24.15
N LEU A 676 -30.05 0.50 -24.27
CA LEU A 676 -30.96 -0.03 -23.26
C LEU A 676 -30.66 -1.49 -22.90
N ARG A 677 -30.29 -2.32 -23.89
CA ARG A 677 -29.99 -3.73 -23.68
C ARG A 677 -28.67 -3.90 -22.91
N GLY A 678 -27.67 -3.09 -23.24
CA GLY A 678 -26.39 -3.02 -22.51
C GLY A 678 -26.56 -2.58 -21.06
N LEU A 679 -27.38 -1.55 -20.81
CA LEU A 679 -27.68 -1.07 -19.46
C LEU A 679 -28.36 -2.16 -18.62
N MET A 680 -29.44 -2.74 -19.16
CA MET A 680 -30.22 -3.76 -18.48
C MET A 680 -29.39 -5.02 -18.19
N GLY A 681 -28.61 -5.47 -19.16
CA GLY A 681 -27.86 -6.71 -19.00
C GLY A 681 -26.60 -6.56 -18.12
N ARG A 682 -26.15 -5.33 -17.84
CA ARG A 682 -25.14 -5.05 -16.80
C ARG A 682 -25.71 -4.69 -15.44
N GLY A 683 -27.03 -4.76 -15.27
CA GLY A 683 -27.67 -4.38 -14.00
C GLY A 683 -27.55 -2.89 -13.67
N LEU A 684 -27.27 -2.03 -14.66
CA LEU A 684 -27.27 -0.59 -14.46
C LEU A 684 -28.72 -0.11 -14.39
N MET A 685 -29.03 0.71 -13.39
CA MET A 685 -30.38 1.23 -13.16
C MET A 685 -30.31 2.73 -12.91
N MET A 686 -30.74 3.50 -13.92
CA MET A 686 -30.84 4.95 -13.79
C MET A 686 -32.18 5.36 -13.19
N THR A 687 -32.14 6.28 -12.23
CA THR A 687 -33.34 6.82 -11.58
C THR A 687 -33.51 8.31 -11.78
N ALA A 688 -34.77 8.75 -11.78
CA ALA A 688 -35.13 10.16 -11.74
C ALA A 688 -34.66 10.83 -10.43
N LEU A 689 -34.23 12.10 -10.49
CA LEU A 689 -33.70 12.85 -9.35
C LEU A 689 -34.77 13.04 -8.26
N GLU A 690 -35.96 13.53 -8.65
CA GLU A 690 -36.99 13.91 -7.67
C GLU A 690 -37.73 12.71 -7.08
N SER A 691 -38.04 11.71 -7.90
CA SER A 691 -38.90 10.58 -7.51
C SER A 691 -38.13 9.32 -7.10
N GLY A 692 -36.84 9.24 -7.41
CA GLY A 692 -36.02 8.02 -7.24
C GLY A 692 -36.52 6.81 -8.03
N SER A 693 -37.49 7.01 -8.95
CA SER A 693 -38.10 5.92 -9.72
C SER A 693 -37.22 5.53 -10.91
N PRO A 694 -37.20 4.23 -11.30
CA PRO A 694 -36.52 3.76 -12.50
C PRO A 694 -36.97 4.50 -13.77
N LEU A 695 -36.03 4.94 -14.59
CA LEU A 695 -36.31 5.62 -15.87
C LEU A 695 -36.66 4.63 -16.99
N TYR A 696 -36.31 3.35 -16.86
CA TYR A 696 -36.65 2.28 -17.80
C TYR A 696 -36.90 0.95 -17.09
N ASN A 697 -37.46 -0.02 -17.82
CA ASN A 697 -37.69 -1.38 -17.37
C ASN A 697 -37.78 -2.33 -18.57
N SER A 698 -37.92 -3.64 -18.31
CA SER A 698 -37.94 -4.69 -19.34
C SER A 698 -39.04 -4.56 -20.40
N ARG A 699 -40.16 -3.87 -20.12
CA ARG A 699 -41.19 -3.65 -21.14
C ARG A 699 -40.73 -2.68 -22.22
N MET A 700 -39.79 -1.79 -21.90
CA MET A 700 -39.24 -0.80 -22.84
C MET A 700 -38.35 -1.46 -23.92
N LEU A 701 -37.96 -2.74 -23.76
CA LEU A 701 -37.29 -3.50 -24.81
C LEU A 701 -38.13 -3.65 -26.09
N GLN A 702 -39.46 -3.44 -26.02
CA GLN A 702 -40.34 -3.45 -27.19
C GLN A 702 -40.33 -2.11 -27.96
N THR A 703 -39.81 -1.05 -27.33
CA THR A 703 -39.71 0.32 -27.88
C THR A 703 -38.42 0.98 -27.35
N PRO A 704 -37.23 0.44 -27.65
CA PRO A 704 -35.97 0.88 -27.05
C PRO A 704 -35.63 2.34 -27.35
N GLU A 705 -36.08 2.87 -28.50
CA GLU A 705 -35.92 4.25 -28.91
C GLU A 705 -36.58 5.25 -27.95
N ALA A 706 -37.58 4.83 -27.16
CA ALA A 706 -38.24 5.69 -26.18
C ALA A 706 -37.34 6.08 -25.00
N LEU A 707 -36.20 5.40 -24.80
CA LEU A 707 -35.26 5.70 -23.72
C LEU A 707 -34.72 7.14 -23.83
N LEU A 708 -34.31 7.56 -25.03
CA LEU A 708 -33.73 8.89 -25.25
C LEU A 708 -34.73 10.00 -24.89
N ASP A 709 -35.99 9.84 -25.30
CA ASP A 709 -37.06 10.79 -24.96
C ASP A 709 -37.34 10.86 -23.46
N VAL A 710 -37.13 9.77 -22.71
CA VAL A 710 -37.28 9.78 -21.25
C VAL A 710 -36.12 10.54 -20.60
N LEU A 711 -34.89 10.28 -21.03
CA LEU A 711 -33.68 10.90 -20.47
C LEU A 711 -33.62 12.40 -20.77
N LEU A 712 -33.93 12.82 -22.01
CA LEU A 712 -33.99 14.23 -22.36
C LEU A 712 -35.05 14.99 -21.55
N ARG A 713 -36.20 14.36 -21.27
CA ARG A 713 -37.22 14.97 -20.41
C ARG A 713 -36.75 15.11 -18.96
N GLU A 714 -36.00 14.15 -18.44
CA GLU A 714 -35.44 14.22 -17.10
C GLU A 714 -34.39 15.34 -16.97
N LEU A 715 -33.50 15.51 -17.97
CA LEU A 715 -32.57 16.64 -18.00
C LEU A 715 -33.31 17.98 -18.03
N ALA A 716 -34.29 18.11 -18.93
CA ALA A 716 -35.08 19.35 -19.03
C ALA A 716 -35.87 19.66 -17.76
N ALA A 717 -36.42 18.63 -17.08
CA ALA A 717 -37.16 18.80 -15.83
C ALA A 717 -36.27 19.22 -14.65
N THR A 718 -34.98 18.90 -14.68
CA THR A 718 -34.02 19.13 -13.58
C THR A 718 -33.05 20.28 -13.84
N ALA A 719 -33.20 21.01 -14.95
CA ALA A 719 -32.32 22.11 -15.34
C ALA A 719 -32.22 23.23 -14.27
N ASP A 720 -33.31 23.56 -13.59
CA ASP A 720 -33.30 24.59 -12.52
C ASP A 720 -32.47 24.15 -11.31
N ALA A 721 -32.40 22.85 -11.02
CA ALA A 721 -31.56 22.29 -9.96
C ALA A 721 -30.09 22.30 -10.38
N ALA A 722 -29.81 21.92 -11.63
CA ALA A 722 -28.47 21.95 -12.19
C ALA A 722 -27.88 23.38 -12.22
N GLU A 723 -28.70 24.40 -12.50
CA GLU A 723 -28.29 25.81 -12.48
C GLU A 723 -27.77 26.27 -11.12
N GLN A 724 -28.33 25.71 -10.04
CA GLN A 724 -27.95 26.08 -8.67
C GLN A 724 -26.74 25.29 -8.16
N ALA A 725 -26.53 24.08 -8.67
CA ALA A 725 -25.58 23.12 -8.12
C ALA A 725 -24.28 22.99 -8.91
N LEU A 726 -24.31 23.16 -10.23
CA LEU A 726 -23.15 22.89 -11.09
C LEU A 726 -22.33 24.16 -11.36
N PRO A 727 -20.99 24.07 -11.37
CA PRO A 727 -20.15 25.15 -11.87
C PRO A 727 -20.33 25.33 -13.39
N ARG A 728 -19.83 26.44 -13.93
CA ARG A 728 -19.77 26.62 -15.39
C ARG A 728 -18.87 25.55 -16.01
N ILE A 729 -19.30 25.01 -17.15
CA ILE A 729 -18.57 23.96 -17.85
C ILE A 729 -17.35 24.58 -18.52
N GLU A 730 -16.16 24.09 -18.18
CA GLU A 730 -14.89 24.71 -18.59
C GLU A 730 -14.35 24.18 -19.93
N SER A 731 -14.75 22.97 -20.33
CA SER A 731 -14.21 22.31 -21.52
C SER A 731 -15.22 21.38 -22.17
N GLY A 732 -14.93 20.91 -23.38
CA GLY A 732 -15.83 20.06 -24.15
C GLY A 732 -16.89 20.83 -24.94
N ARG A 733 -17.90 20.11 -25.42
CA ARG A 733 -18.92 20.65 -26.34
C ARG A 733 -19.87 21.66 -25.69
N PHE A 734 -19.99 21.62 -24.36
CA PHE A 734 -20.82 22.53 -23.57
C PHE A 734 -20.02 23.67 -22.89
N ALA A 735 -18.75 23.86 -23.28
CA ALA A 735 -17.88 24.86 -22.67
C ALA A 735 -18.50 26.28 -22.69
N GLY A 736 -18.50 26.93 -21.54
CA GLY A 736 -19.03 28.27 -21.33
C GLY A 736 -20.48 28.34 -20.84
N LEU A 737 -21.25 27.24 -20.96
CA LEU A 737 -22.63 27.16 -20.45
C LEU A 737 -22.65 26.95 -18.92
N SER A 738 -23.70 27.44 -18.26
CA SER A 738 -24.05 27.03 -16.89
C SER A 738 -24.68 25.61 -16.87
N GLY A 739 -24.83 25.02 -15.69
CA GLY A 739 -25.42 23.69 -15.54
C GLY A 739 -26.83 23.55 -16.12
N GLY A 740 -27.71 24.53 -15.85
CA GLY A 740 -29.07 24.51 -16.38
C GLY A 740 -29.13 24.79 -17.87
N GLU A 741 -28.30 25.71 -18.38
CA GLU A 741 -28.15 25.96 -19.81
C GLU A 741 -27.68 24.70 -20.56
N ALA A 742 -26.73 23.96 -19.99
CA ALA A 742 -26.21 22.73 -20.57
C ALA A 742 -27.26 21.61 -20.63
N PHE A 743 -28.03 21.43 -19.55
CA PHE A 743 -29.11 20.43 -19.51
C PHE A 743 -30.21 20.71 -20.55
N LEU A 744 -30.57 21.97 -20.74
CA LEU A 744 -31.56 22.37 -21.76
C LEU A 744 -31.01 22.32 -23.19
N ALA A 745 -29.70 22.46 -23.36
CA ALA A 745 -29.03 22.39 -24.65
C ALA A 745 -28.73 20.96 -25.11
N ALA A 746 -28.78 19.97 -24.20
CA ALA A 746 -28.49 18.58 -24.50
C ALA A 746 -29.46 17.99 -25.55
N THR A 747 -28.90 17.25 -26.49
CA THR A 747 -29.57 16.61 -27.63
C THR A 747 -29.58 15.09 -27.46
N ALA A 748 -30.33 14.39 -28.32
CA ALA A 748 -30.35 12.93 -28.34
C ALA A 748 -28.95 12.34 -28.55
N ASP A 749 -28.16 12.92 -29.45
CA ASP A 749 -26.78 12.52 -29.72
C ASP A 749 -25.90 12.66 -28.46
N ASP A 750 -26.11 13.71 -27.65
CA ASP A 750 -25.35 13.89 -26.40
C ASP A 750 -25.70 12.83 -25.34
N VAL A 751 -26.96 12.42 -25.28
CA VAL A 751 -27.40 11.36 -24.38
C VAL A 751 -26.89 10.01 -24.85
N ASP A 752 -26.91 9.74 -26.16
CA ASP A 752 -26.31 8.53 -26.72
C ASP A 752 -24.80 8.47 -26.43
N ASP A 753 -24.06 9.57 -26.63
CA ASP A 753 -22.63 9.66 -26.28
C ASP A 753 -22.37 9.36 -24.79
N PHE A 754 -23.22 9.88 -23.89
CA PHE A 754 -23.16 9.58 -22.47
C PHE A 754 -23.44 8.10 -22.17
N LEU A 755 -24.45 7.50 -22.81
CA LEU A 755 -24.76 6.09 -22.63
C LEU A 755 -23.61 5.20 -23.13
N ASP A 756 -23.00 5.55 -24.26
CA ASP A 756 -21.80 4.90 -24.77
C ASP A 756 -20.61 5.03 -23.81
N TYR A 757 -20.39 6.23 -23.24
CA TYR A 757 -19.38 6.46 -22.20
C TYR A 757 -19.61 5.55 -20.98
N LEU A 758 -20.84 5.53 -20.47
CA LEU A 758 -21.22 4.70 -19.33
C LEU A 758 -21.01 3.21 -19.64
N LEU A 759 -21.36 2.76 -20.84
CA LEU A 759 -21.14 1.37 -21.27
C LEU A 759 -19.65 1.05 -21.53
N ARG A 760 -18.76 2.04 -21.68
CA ARG A 760 -17.31 1.79 -21.77
C ARG A 760 -16.62 1.82 -20.40
N SER A 761 -17.24 2.41 -19.39
CA SER A 761 -16.67 2.54 -18.03
C SER A 761 -16.45 1.21 -17.28
N GLY A 762 -17.07 0.12 -17.74
CA GLY A 762 -17.05 -1.17 -17.06
C GLY A 762 -17.99 -1.27 -15.84
N ALA A 763 -18.80 -0.23 -15.56
CA ALA A 763 -19.74 -0.21 -14.45
C ALA A 763 -20.80 -1.33 -14.54
N ARG A 764 -21.17 -1.90 -13.38
CA ARG A 764 -22.12 -3.02 -13.22
C ARG A 764 -22.95 -2.91 -11.94
N ASP A 765 -24.12 -3.56 -11.92
CA ASP A 765 -25.00 -3.77 -10.77
C ASP A 765 -25.20 -2.54 -9.87
N SER A 766 -25.36 -1.39 -10.54
CA SER A 766 -25.35 -0.09 -9.89
C SER A 766 -26.66 0.65 -10.13
N ARG A 767 -27.18 1.25 -9.06
CA ARG A 767 -28.33 2.15 -9.11
C ARG A 767 -27.88 3.56 -8.79
N PHE A 768 -28.13 4.50 -9.69
CA PHE A 768 -27.70 5.89 -9.54
C PHE A 768 -28.68 6.87 -10.17
N VAL A 769 -28.58 8.12 -9.74
CA VAL A 769 -29.36 9.23 -10.27
C VAL A 769 -28.78 9.63 -11.63
N PHE A 770 -29.61 9.61 -12.66
CA PHE A 770 -29.18 9.86 -14.03
C PHE A 770 -28.50 11.22 -14.21
N VAL A 771 -29.14 12.27 -13.69
CA VAL A 771 -28.71 13.66 -13.95
C VAL A 771 -27.40 14.00 -13.23
N ASP A 772 -27.12 13.36 -12.10
CA ASP A 772 -25.85 13.52 -11.39
C ASP A 772 -24.70 12.89 -12.19
N ALA A 773 -24.91 11.68 -12.72
CA ALA A 773 -23.94 11.01 -13.57
C ALA A 773 -23.71 11.76 -14.89
N PHE A 774 -24.78 12.29 -15.49
CA PHE A 774 -24.69 13.11 -16.69
C PHE A 774 -23.94 14.42 -16.42
N ALA A 775 -24.21 15.09 -15.30
CA ALA A 775 -23.49 16.29 -14.88
C ALA A 775 -21.99 16.06 -14.68
N GLN A 776 -21.62 14.95 -14.06
CA GLN A 776 -20.22 14.57 -13.89
C GLN A 776 -19.54 14.38 -15.26
N TRP A 777 -20.17 13.67 -16.19
CA TRP A 777 -19.65 13.48 -17.54
C TRP A 777 -19.46 14.80 -18.31
N LEU A 778 -20.36 15.78 -18.11
CA LEU A 778 -20.19 17.12 -18.66
C LEU A 778 -18.94 17.83 -18.11
N LEU A 779 -18.71 17.75 -16.80
CA LEU A 779 -17.58 18.39 -16.12
C LEU A 779 -16.23 17.76 -16.48
N GLU A 780 -16.22 16.47 -16.79
CA GLU A 780 -15.04 15.73 -17.27
C GLU A 780 -14.68 16.05 -18.73
N GLY A 781 -15.45 16.93 -19.39
CA GLY A 781 -15.14 17.49 -20.70
C GLY A 781 -15.87 16.86 -21.88
N SER A 782 -16.90 16.04 -21.64
CA SER A 782 -17.84 15.50 -22.66
C SER A 782 -17.16 15.03 -23.96
N ARG A 783 -16.15 14.16 -23.84
CA ARG A 783 -15.35 13.64 -24.96
C ARG A 783 -15.78 12.29 -25.45
#